data_AF-A0A815AEU1-F1
#
_entry.id   AF-A0A815AEU1-F1
#
_cell.length_a   1.000
_cell.length_b   1.000
_cell.length_c   1.000
_cell.angle_alpha   90.00
_cell.angle_beta   90.00
_cell.angle_gamma   90.00
#
_symmetry.space_group_name_H-M   'P 1'
#
loop_
_entity.id
_entity.type
_entity.pdbx_description
1 polymer ?
#
loop_
_entity_poly.entity_id
_entity_poly.type
_entity_poly.pdbx_seq_one_letter_code
_entity_poly.pdbx_strand_id
1 'polypeptide(L)'
;MANSSGVKDHILLTKLFIYPVKSCAGISLDKWHIDIHKSCLYLDREWTMIDRNGYALTQMRHPKMCKIIPKINLDKNQLVISAPNMISDLFIDLNEGANVKGDISDSLPLRLCGTDRWGYVYDQQVQQWLSKAMGTYANLARRCLKINYFNEGDFLLINEQSVQSIDSELPDEQITFDRFRPNFLFDHQQPYVEENWLQLQIGTCLFQSTGLCNRCVQVNVDQQSCSKQSQLFKKLKEYRQTNFGLMLKYVQTAVEIELLPQISVVKRGRRSVHWKFNGDCEYIDGPRIVFVCPCGGRLEPLRIHQAHDTEYLEIHYADGHTEIETGPISIYDDPLKIVSIEKKQMIKLDANEIIILYTQKKIDNTFAEKVLPDSSLRQIVKGPCMYAPKPNEWIHEFIWHGEQEEHKARIVPGAKVFKKLRLIPDQFYYNISDVRTSDDALITVKLMIFFELVDVETMLNNTHDPISDFINAICADVIAFASVRKYETFLENANQLNQLETYPQLMTRSESVGYKINKVVFRGYLATDKLQHMNDSAIESRTKLRLEDETERQLQLLEDMKLEKRYDRSQKERKMEMETIAHTLELAKQKHTAHLLEKEAENRVEREHQELLHNDEVKFYQNLKTMQVDLTQIIVAQNRNPDKLIQIVDDGNQKNKGIRSENIQFVEHL
;
A
#
# COMPACT_ATOMS: atom_id res chain seq x y z
N MET A 1 4.48 -53.70 15.42
CA MET A 1 3.60 -52.62 15.90
C MET A 1 4.18 -52.08 17.21
N ALA A 2 4.41 -50.77 17.23
CA ALA A 2 4.55 -49.86 18.37
C ALA A 2 5.56 -50.15 19.52
N ASN A 3 6.56 -49.26 19.56
CA ASN A 3 7.14 -48.55 20.71
C ASN A 3 7.96 -49.32 21.77
N SER A 4 9.26 -49.42 21.51
CA SER A 4 10.32 -49.45 22.52
C SER A 4 11.24 -48.23 22.35
N SER A 5 10.72 -47.02 22.52
CA SER A 5 11.54 -45.83 22.75
C SER A 5 11.76 -45.70 24.25
N GLY A 6 12.78 -46.39 24.77
CA GLY A 6 13.24 -46.25 26.14
C GLY A 6 13.88 -44.88 26.37
N VAL A 7 13.05 -43.85 26.49
CA VAL A 7 13.42 -42.67 27.26
C VAL A 7 13.35 -43.15 28.70
N LYS A 8 14.49 -43.30 29.38
CA LYS A 8 14.48 -43.51 30.83
C LYS A 8 13.79 -42.29 31.42
N ASP A 9 12.74 -42.50 32.22
CA ASP A 9 12.14 -41.44 33.04
C ASP A 9 13.24 -40.88 33.94
N HIS A 10 13.84 -39.76 33.51
CA HIS A 10 14.96 -39.15 34.22
C HIS A 10 14.40 -38.35 35.38
N ILE A 11 14.38 -38.96 36.57
CA ILE A 11 14.13 -38.24 37.83
C ILE A 11 15.40 -37.49 38.19
N LEU A 12 15.33 -36.16 38.25
CA LEU A 12 16.48 -35.30 38.56
C LEU A 12 16.21 -34.51 39.84
N LEU A 13 17.13 -34.57 40.81
CA LEU A 13 17.11 -33.65 41.94
C LEU A 13 17.56 -32.27 41.45
N THR A 14 16.67 -31.27 41.50
CA THR A 14 16.91 -29.92 40.97
C THR A 14 17.44 -28.96 42.02
N LYS A 15 16.96 -29.06 43.27
CA LYS A 15 17.41 -28.18 44.36
C LYS A 15 17.48 -28.91 45.70
N LEU A 16 18.43 -28.48 46.53
CA LEU A 16 18.63 -28.91 47.90
C LEU A 16 18.52 -27.70 48.84
N PHE A 17 17.76 -27.85 49.92
CA PHE A 17 17.52 -26.80 50.90
C PHE A 17 17.75 -27.24 52.34
N ILE A 18 18.29 -26.32 53.14
CA ILE A 18 18.24 -26.37 54.60
C ILE A 18 17.56 -25.11 55.15
N TYR A 19 16.98 -25.24 56.34
CA TYR A 19 16.35 -24.16 57.08
C TYR A 19 16.91 -24.15 58.51
N PRO A 20 18.11 -23.57 58.73
CA PRO A 20 18.79 -23.66 60.03
C PRO A 20 17.96 -23.11 61.18
N VAL A 21 17.28 -21.97 60.95
CA VAL A 21 16.36 -21.36 61.92
C VAL A 21 14.92 -21.67 61.51
N LYS A 22 14.16 -22.28 62.44
CA LYS A 22 12.76 -22.65 62.23
C LYS A 22 11.91 -21.45 61.81
N SER A 23 11.16 -21.63 60.73
CA SER A 23 10.28 -20.61 60.13
C SER A 23 11.00 -19.38 59.54
N CYS A 24 12.32 -19.41 59.35
CA CYS A 24 13.05 -18.38 58.59
C CYS A 24 13.26 -18.81 57.13
N ALA A 25 13.90 -17.96 56.31
CA ALA A 25 14.22 -18.28 54.92
C ALA A 25 15.11 -19.54 54.82
N GLY A 26 14.97 -20.28 53.71
CA GLY A 26 15.81 -21.44 53.40
C GLY A 26 17.10 -21.03 52.70
N ILE A 27 18.10 -21.91 52.80
CA ILE A 27 19.38 -21.79 52.09
C ILE A 27 19.36 -22.84 50.98
N SER A 28 19.51 -22.40 49.72
CA SER A 28 19.71 -23.29 48.57
C SER A 28 21.17 -23.72 48.51
N LEU A 29 21.42 -25.00 48.25
CA LEU A 29 22.75 -25.61 48.27
C LEU A 29 22.94 -26.52 47.06
N ASP A 30 24.19 -26.69 46.61
CA ASP A 30 24.57 -27.71 45.62
C ASP A 30 24.88 -29.06 46.26
N LYS A 31 25.47 -29.00 47.45
CA LYS A 31 25.87 -30.17 48.21
C LYS A 31 25.75 -29.91 49.69
N TRP A 32 25.43 -30.94 50.45
CA TRP A 32 25.36 -30.82 51.90
C TRP A 32 25.55 -32.14 52.61
N HIS A 33 25.94 -32.06 53.89
CA HIS A 33 26.17 -33.22 54.73
C HIS A 33 24.90 -33.69 55.43
N ILE A 34 24.78 -35.01 55.62
CA ILE A 34 23.81 -35.63 56.52
C ILE A 34 24.48 -35.83 57.89
N ASP A 35 23.84 -35.35 58.94
CA ASP A 35 24.20 -35.67 60.32
C ASP A 35 23.66 -37.07 60.64
N ILE A 36 24.54 -38.08 60.60
CA ILE A 36 24.17 -39.48 60.83
C ILE A 36 23.54 -39.69 62.21
N HIS A 37 24.04 -38.97 63.24
CA HIS A 37 23.55 -39.12 64.60
C HIS A 37 22.13 -38.58 64.77
N LYS A 38 21.80 -37.51 64.03
CA LYS A 38 20.49 -36.84 64.12
C LYS A 38 19.53 -37.22 62.99
N SER A 39 20.00 -38.01 62.03
CA SER A 39 19.26 -38.44 60.82
C SER A 39 18.60 -37.27 60.08
N CYS A 40 19.30 -36.15 59.96
CA CYS A 40 18.82 -34.94 59.28
C CYS A 40 19.95 -34.29 58.46
N LEU A 41 19.63 -33.31 57.62
CA LEU A 41 20.67 -32.45 57.02
C LEU A 41 21.43 -31.71 58.13
N TYR A 42 22.74 -31.58 57.99
CA TYR A 42 23.59 -30.95 59.00
C TYR A 42 23.12 -29.52 59.29
N LEU A 43 22.95 -29.19 60.57
CA LEU A 43 22.42 -27.90 61.07
C LEU A 43 21.00 -27.51 60.62
N ASP A 44 20.26 -28.42 60.01
CA ASP A 44 18.89 -28.16 59.59
C ASP A 44 17.93 -28.15 60.79
N ARG A 45 17.14 -27.06 60.91
CA ARG A 45 16.22 -26.79 62.04
C ARG A 45 16.89 -26.92 63.41
N GLU A 46 18.18 -26.58 63.50
CA GLU A 46 18.98 -26.59 64.74
C GLU A 46 18.56 -25.44 65.69
N TRP A 47 18.02 -24.34 65.15
CA TRP A 47 17.60 -23.17 65.92
C TRP A 47 16.11 -22.88 65.77
N THR A 48 15.55 -22.19 66.76
CA THR A 48 14.20 -21.62 66.73
C THR A 48 14.20 -20.24 67.38
N MET A 49 13.34 -19.33 66.92
CA MET A 49 13.10 -18.07 67.63
C MET A 49 11.99 -18.25 68.67
N ILE A 50 12.12 -17.60 69.82
CA ILE A 50 11.20 -17.71 70.96
C ILE A 50 10.76 -16.33 71.48
N ASP A 51 9.58 -16.26 72.08
CA ASP A 51 9.08 -15.08 72.77
C ASP A 51 9.55 -15.01 74.25
N ARG A 52 9.07 -14.01 75.01
CA ARG A 52 9.42 -13.79 76.42
C ARG A 52 9.02 -14.96 77.34
N ASN A 53 8.04 -15.74 76.90
CA ASN A 53 7.45 -16.84 77.65
C ASN A 53 8.00 -18.20 77.18
N GLY A 54 9.00 -18.22 76.30
CA GLY A 54 9.60 -19.45 75.76
C GLY A 54 8.78 -20.14 74.65
N TYR A 55 7.73 -19.50 74.12
CA TYR A 55 6.98 -20.06 73.00
C TYR A 55 7.71 -19.81 71.69
N ALA A 56 7.79 -20.82 70.81
CA ALA A 56 8.35 -20.58 69.48
C ALA A 56 7.51 -19.62 68.66
N LEU A 57 8.21 -18.70 68.00
CA LEU A 57 7.67 -17.88 66.95
C LEU A 57 7.50 -18.73 65.68
N THR A 58 6.40 -18.49 64.98
CA THR A 58 6.07 -19.20 63.74
C THR A 58 5.70 -18.19 62.66
N GLN A 59 5.92 -18.52 61.39
CA GLN A 59 5.50 -17.70 60.25
C GLN A 59 3.98 -17.45 60.24
N MET A 60 3.20 -18.37 60.81
CA MET A 60 1.76 -18.15 61.02
C MET A 60 1.46 -16.94 61.89
N ARG A 61 2.17 -16.75 63.01
CA ARG A 61 1.95 -15.59 63.89
C ARG A 61 2.72 -14.37 63.41
N HIS A 62 3.93 -14.58 62.91
CA HIS A 62 4.86 -13.55 62.47
C HIS A 62 5.38 -13.84 61.04
N PRO A 63 4.62 -13.54 59.97
CA PRO A 63 5.04 -13.78 58.59
C PRO A 63 6.36 -13.12 58.20
N LYS A 64 6.71 -12.01 58.86
CA LYS A 64 7.98 -11.30 58.66
C LYS A 64 9.23 -12.16 58.90
N MET A 65 9.09 -13.31 59.58
CA MET A 65 10.19 -14.27 59.74
C MET A 65 10.76 -14.76 58.40
N CYS A 66 10.00 -14.72 57.29
CA CYS A 66 10.56 -15.07 55.96
C CYS A 66 11.64 -14.09 55.50
N LYS A 67 11.69 -12.86 56.04
CA LYS A 67 12.74 -11.87 55.75
C LYS A 67 14.02 -12.07 56.55
N ILE A 68 14.01 -12.98 57.52
CA ILE A 68 15.21 -13.35 58.27
C ILE A 68 15.94 -14.41 57.45
N ILE A 69 17.14 -14.06 56.99
CA ILE A 69 17.92 -14.85 56.05
C ILE A 69 19.12 -15.45 56.78
N PRO A 70 19.05 -16.73 57.22
CA PRO A 70 20.21 -17.42 57.76
C PRO A 70 21.16 -17.83 56.64
N LYS A 71 22.46 -17.85 56.93
CA LYS A 71 23.54 -18.39 56.10
C LYS A 71 24.51 -19.16 57.00
N ILE A 72 25.02 -20.28 56.54
CA ILE A 72 26.06 -21.06 57.25
C ILE A 72 27.39 -20.81 56.57
N ASN A 73 28.36 -20.32 57.32
CA ASN A 73 29.75 -20.22 56.89
C ASN A 73 30.55 -21.35 57.55
N LEU A 74 30.86 -22.41 56.79
CA LEU A 74 31.60 -23.56 57.32
C LEU A 74 33.08 -23.23 57.56
N ASP A 75 33.71 -22.39 56.73
CA ASP A 75 35.13 -22.02 56.87
C ASP A 75 35.41 -21.29 58.19
N LYS A 76 34.50 -20.39 58.56
CA LYS A 76 34.54 -19.65 59.83
C LYS A 76 33.75 -20.32 60.94
N ASN A 77 33.09 -21.44 60.64
CA ASN A 77 32.19 -22.17 61.52
C ASN A 77 31.16 -21.26 62.23
N GLN A 78 30.43 -20.44 61.46
CA GLN A 78 29.49 -19.44 61.96
C GLN A 78 28.11 -19.54 61.30
N LEU A 79 27.06 -19.30 62.08
CA LEU A 79 25.73 -18.93 61.60
C LEU A 79 25.68 -17.41 61.44
N VAL A 80 25.39 -16.95 60.23
CA VAL A 80 25.17 -15.53 59.91
C VAL A 80 23.69 -15.32 59.67
N ILE A 81 23.09 -14.32 60.31
CA ILE A 81 21.68 -13.96 60.13
C ILE A 81 21.59 -12.53 59.61
N SER A 82 20.98 -12.37 58.44
CA SER A 82 20.73 -11.08 57.80
C SER A 82 19.24 -10.73 57.82
N ALA A 83 18.91 -9.45 57.87
CA ALA A 83 17.53 -8.96 57.76
C ALA A 83 17.51 -7.61 57.01
N PRO A 84 16.53 -7.34 56.11
CA PRO A 84 16.50 -6.12 55.29
C PRO A 84 16.45 -4.80 56.07
N ASN A 85 15.96 -4.83 57.31
CA ASN A 85 15.83 -3.66 58.18
C ASN A 85 17.03 -3.48 59.12
N MET A 86 18.10 -4.26 58.95
CA MET A 86 19.29 -4.23 59.79
C MET A 86 20.51 -3.82 58.95
N ILE A 87 21.33 -2.94 59.50
CA ILE A 87 22.54 -2.41 58.84
C ILE A 87 23.69 -3.44 58.89
N SER A 88 23.75 -4.22 59.97
CA SER A 88 24.79 -5.22 60.19
C SER A 88 24.18 -6.60 60.42
N ASP A 89 24.83 -7.62 59.87
CA ASP A 89 24.48 -9.03 60.09
C ASP A 89 24.78 -9.46 61.54
N LEU A 90 24.03 -10.45 62.02
CA LEU A 90 24.29 -11.11 63.30
C LEU A 90 25.15 -12.35 63.07
N PHE A 91 26.28 -12.44 63.76
CA PHE A 91 27.21 -13.55 63.69
C PHE A 91 27.13 -14.38 64.96
N ILE A 92 26.95 -15.69 64.82
CA ILE A 92 26.87 -16.65 65.92
C ILE A 92 27.90 -17.74 65.64
N ASP A 93 28.88 -17.89 66.52
CA ASP A 93 29.85 -18.98 66.42
C ASP A 93 29.17 -20.33 66.72
N LEU A 94 29.44 -21.34 65.90
CA LEU A 94 28.87 -22.67 66.08
C LEU A 94 29.57 -23.46 67.21
N ASN A 95 30.82 -23.11 67.55
CA ASN A 95 31.61 -23.65 68.65
C ASN A 95 31.27 -22.99 70.00
N GLU A 96 31.00 -21.69 70.00
CA GLU A 96 30.54 -20.95 71.19
C GLU A 96 29.02 -20.98 71.26
N GLY A 97 28.45 -22.12 71.65
CA GLY A 97 27.00 -22.20 71.82
C GLY A 97 26.51 -21.35 73.00
N ALA A 98 25.25 -20.91 72.92
CA ALA A 98 24.46 -20.39 74.04
C ALA A 98 24.79 -21.15 75.34
N ASN A 99 25.57 -20.54 76.24
CA ASN A 99 26.07 -21.13 77.49
C ASN A 99 26.27 -22.66 77.48
N VAL A 100 27.09 -23.19 76.56
CA VAL A 100 27.44 -24.63 76.50
C VAL A 100 28.36 -25.08 77.67
N LYS A 101 28.63 -24.21 78.64
CA LYS A 101 29.33 -24.57 79.88
C LYS A 101 28.41 -24.98 81.03
N GLY A 102 27.09 -24.93 80.86
CA GLY A 102 26.11 -25.31 81.88
C GLY A 102 25.61 -26.74 81.71
N ASP A 103 25.49 -27.45 82.83
CA ASP A 103 24.71 -28.69 82.94
C ASP A 103 23.31 -28.55 82.30
N ILE A 104 22.59 -29.66 82.09
CA ILE A 104 21.19 -29.68 81.62
C ILE A 104 20.28 -28.70 82.40
N SER A 105 20.69 -28.31 83.62
CA SER A 105 20.09 -27.26 84.46
C SER A 105 19.96 -25.87 83.81
N ASP A 106 20.77 -25.53 82.80
CA ASP A 106 20.77 -24.20 82.17
C ASP A 106 19.90 -24.13 80.90
N SER A 107 19.33 -25.26 80.49
CA SER A 107 18.35 -25.28 79.41
C SER A 107 16.99 -24.77 79.89
N LEU A 108 16.30 -23.99 79.06
CA LEU A 108 14.97 -23.48 79.39
C LEU A 108 13.89 -24.36 78.73
N PRO A 109 12.74 -24.57 79.40
CA PRO A 109 11.60 -25.20 78.76
C PRO A 109 11.05 -24.26 77.68
N LEU A 110 11.00 -24.76 76.45
CA LEU A 110 10.49 -24.12 75.26
C LEU A 110 9.23 -24.84 74.80
N ARG A 111 8.19 -24.06 74.46
CA ARG A 111 6.94 -24.64 73.97
C ARG A 111 6.89 -24.62 72.45
N LEU A 112 7.07 -25.80 71.85
CA LEU A 112 7.14 -26.02 70.42
C LEU A 112 5.93 -26.84 69.95
N CYS A 113 5.07 -26.23 69.14
CA CYS A 113 3.84 -26.87 68.63
C CYS A 113 2.97 -27.51 69.75
N GLY A 114 2.96 -26.90 70.94
CA GLY A 114 2.21 -27.39 72.10
C GLY A 114 2.96 -28.39 73.00
N THR A 115 4.13 -28.86 72.59
CA THR A 115 4.99 -29.78 73.37
C THR A 115 6.13 -29.04 74.06
N ASP A 116 6.46 -29.44 75.29
CA ASP A 116 7.60 -28.90 76.02
C ASP A 116 8.89 -29.57 75.55
N ARG A 117 9.86 -28.75 75.17
CA ARG A 117 11.18 -29.16 74.68
C ARG A 117 12.25 -28.28 75.30
N TRP A 118 13.48 -28.75 75.34
CA TRP A 118 14.58 -28.01 75.99
C TRP A 118 15.51 -27.42 74.93
N GLY A 119 15.99 -26.20 75.18
CA GLY A 119 16.96 -25.54 74.32
C GLY A 119 17.80 -24.53 75.07
N TYR A 120 18.95 -24.22 74.47
CA TYR A 120 19.90 -23.24 74.98
C TYR A 120 19.60 -21.88 74.38
N VAL A 121 19.33 -20.90 75.23
CA VAL A 121 18.93 -19.56 74.81
C VAL A 121 20.16 -18.65 74.74
N TYR A 122 20.29 -17.92 73.64
CA TYR A 122 21.42 -17.01 73.43
C TYR A 122 21.31 -15.75 74.30
N ASP A 123 22.45 -15.07 74.40
CA ASP A 123 22.64 -13.89 75.23
C ASP A 123 21.81 -12.68 74.80
N GLN A 124 21.96 -11.60 75.56
CA GLN A 124 21.22 -10.36 75.34
C GLN A 124 21.54 -9.70 73.99
N GLN A 125 22.75 -9.89 73.44
CA GLN A 125 23.15 -9.29 72.17
C GLN A 125 22.35 -9.91 71.01
N VAL A 126 22.26 -11.24 70.96
CA VAL A 126 21.44 -11.96 69.97
C VAL A 126 19.97 -11.59 70.13
N GLN A 127 19.47 -11.54 71.36
CA GLN A 127 18.10 -11.17 71.68
C GLN A 127 17.74 -9.76 71.18
N GLN A 128 18.59 -8.76 71.44
CA GLN A 128 18.35 -7.37 71.02
C GLN A 128 18.32 -7.23 69.50
N TRP A 129 19.26 -7.88 68.80
CA TRP A 129 19.31 -7.85 67.33
C TRP A 129 18.05 -8.45 66.72
N LEU A 130 17.64 -9.65 67.17
CA LEU A 130 16.44 -10.33 66.66
C LEU A 130 15.16 -9.58 67.00
N SER A 131 15.08 -8.99 68.19
CA SER A 131 13.91 -8.21 68.57
C SER A 131 13.75 -6.95 67.72
N LYS A 132 14.86 -6.29 67.37
CA LYS A 132 14.86 -5.14 66.46
C LYS A 132 14.50 -5.56 65.02
N ALA A 133 15.06 -6.68 64.54
CA ALA A 133 14.75 -7.22 63.22
C ALA A 133 13.26 -7.62 63.09
N MET A 134 12.70 -8.27 64.11
CA MET A 134 11.31 -8.73 64.14
C MET A 134 10.28 -7.63 64.46
N GLY A 135 10.70 -6.57 65.17
CA GLY A 135 9.82 -5.51 65.69
C GLY A 135 8.98 -5.93 66.91
N THR A 136 9.24 -7.11 67.45
CA THR A 136 8.63 -7.68 68.66
C THR A 136 9.72 -8.42 69.43
N TYR A 137 9.52 -8.68 70.72
CA TYR A 137 10.49 -9.47 71.46
C TYR A 137 10.71 -10.84 70.79
N ALA A 138 11.97 -11.15 70.49
CA ALA A 138 12.42 -12.41 69.95
C ALA A 138 13.81 -12.72 70.49
N ASN A 139 14.03 -13.96 70.92
CA ASN A 139 15.36 -14.48 71.20
C ASN A 139 15.59 -15.76 70.38
N LEU A 140 16.85 -16.17 70.20
CA LEU A 140 17.22 -17.42 69.55
C LEU A 140 17.43 -18.51 70.60
N ALA A 141 16.96 -19.70 70.29
CA ALA A 141 17.28 -20.91 71.04
C ALA A 141 17.85 -21.98 70.11
N ARG A 142 18.89 -22.68 70.58
CA ARG A 142 19.48 -23.84 69.92
C ARG A 142 18.99 -25.13 70.57
N ARG A 143 18.78 -26.18 69.78
CA ARG A 143 18.32 -27.48 70.30
C ARG A 143 19.34 -28.13 71.25
N CYS A 144 18.83 -28.88 72.22
CA CYS A 144 19.62 -29.85 72.98
C CYS A 144 19.74 -31.17 72.19
N LEU A 145 20.87 -31.88 72.35
CA LEU A 145 21.40 -32.94 71.47
C LEU A 145 20.48 -34.15 71.14
N LYS A 146 19.28 -34.25 71.71
CA LYS A 146 18.39 -35.42 71.56
C LYS A 146 17.05 -35.15 70.85
N ILE A 147 16.70 -33.90 70.50
CA ILE A 147 15.37 -33.57 69.96
C ILE A 147 15.45 -32.55 68.81
N ASN A 148 14.98 -32.92 67.62
CA ASN A 148 14.97 -32.07 66.42
C ASN A 148 13.73 -31.17 66.40
N TYR A 149 13.82 -29.88 66.03
CA TYR A 149 12.66 -28.96 65.97
C TYR A 149 11.73 -29.15 64.74
N PHE A 150 11.64 -30.37 64.22
CA PHE A 150 10.71 -30.74 63.14
C PHE A 150 9.26 -30.75 63.61
N ASN A 151 8.35 -30.56 62.65
CA ASN A 151 6.91 -30.64 62.89
C ASN A 151 6.41 -32.09 62.75
N GLU A 152 6.75 -32.78 61.64
CA GLU A 152 6.20 -34.12 61.33
C GLU A 152 7.22 -35.11 60.73
N GLY A 153 8.32 -34.68 60.10
CA GLY A 153 9.35 -35.57 59.53
C GLY A 153 10.73 -34.92 59.34
N ASP A 154 11.77 -35.74 59.13
CA ASP A 154 13.18 -35.31 59.08
C ASP A 154 13.58 -34.66 57.75
N PHE A 155 13.03 -35.15 56.64
CA PHE A 155 13.21 -34.57 55.31
C PHE A 155 11.88 -34.49 54.56
N LEU A 156 11.75 -33.48 53.71
CA LEU A 156 10.60 -33.29 52.83
C LEU A 156 11.04 -33.26 51.36
N LEU A 157 10.45 -34.13 50.55
CA LEU A 157 10.67 -34.22 49.12
C LEU A 157 9.40 -33.77 48.36
N ILE A 158 9.59 -32.94 47.32
CA ILE A 158 8.50 -32.41 46.50
C ILE A 158 8.93 -32.44 45.02
N ASN A 159 8.00 -32.78 44.13
CA ASN A 159 8.17 -32.61 42.69
C ASN A 159 7.82 -31.18 42.25
N GLU A 160 8.64 -30.57 41.40
CA GLU A 160 8.32 -29.29 40.74
C GLU A 160 6.98 -29.35 39.99
N GLN A 161 6.69 -30.46 39.31
CA GLN A 161 5.44 -30.62 38.57
C GLN A 161 4.22 -30.75 39.49
N SER A 162 4.38 -31.30 40.72
CA SER A 162 3.32 -31.30 41.74
C SER A 162 2.95 -29.88 42.17
N VAL A 163 3.94 -28.99 42.27
CA VAL A 163 3.70 -27.57 42.61
C VAL A 163 2.99 -26.86 41.46
N GLN A 164 3.46 -27.04 40.23
CA GLN A 164 2.81 -26.46 39.05
C GLN A 164 1.37 -26.95 38.86
N SER A 165 1.08 -28.21 39.16
CA SER A 165 -0.28 -28.75 39.13
C SER A 165 -1.21 -27.96 40.05
N ILE A 166 -0.78 -27.66 41.27
CA ILE A 166 -1.59 -26.87 42.23
C ILE A 166 -1.65 -25.40 41.83
N ASP A 167 -0.54 -24.83 41.36
CA ASP A 167 -0.46 -23.45 40.87
C ASP A 167 -1.48 -23.20 39.74
N SER A 168 -1.58 -24.14 38.78
CA SER A 168 -2.54 -24.04 37.67
C SER A 168 -4.01 -24.04 38.10
N GLU A 169 -4.32 -24.56 39.29
CA GLU A 169 -5.66 -24.55 39.85
C GLU A 169 -5.98 -23.27 40.66
N LEU A 170 -4.99 -22.38 40.82
CA LEU A 170 -5.09 -21.12 41.57
C LEU A 170 -4.55 -19.94 40.74
N PRO A 171 -5.21 -19.57 39.61
CA PRO A 171 -4.70 -18.55 38.69
C PRO A 171 -4.57 -17.14 39.31
N ASP A 172 -5.26 -16.87 40.41
CA ASP A 172 -5.24 -15.59 41.11
C ASP A 172 -4.00 -15.42 42.04
N GLU A 173 -3.19 -16.47 42.22
CA GLU A 173 -2.05 -16.48 43.15
C GLU A 173 -0.89 -17.32 42.61
N GLN A 174 0.32 -16.75 42.57
CA GLN A 174 1.50 -17.52 42.18
C GLN A 174 2.00 -18.39 43.35
N ILE A 175 1.88 -19.71 43.19
CA ILE A 175 2.31 -20.71 44.16
C ILE A 175 3.71 -21.20 43.83
N THR A 176 4.64 -20.93 44.73
CA THR A 176 6.04 -21.34 44.59
C THR A 176 6.40 -22.46 45.58
N PHE A 177 7.37 -23.31 45.20
CA PHE A 177 7.74 -24.50 45.98
C PHE A 177 8.24 -24.17 47.40
N ASP A 178 8.83 -22.99 47.60
CA ASP A 178 9.39 -22.53 48.88
C ASP A 178 8.35 -22.35 49.98
N ARG A 179 7.07 -22.14 49.62
CA ARG A 179 5.94 -22.13 50.56
C ARG A 179 5.75 -23.47 51.27
N PHE A 180 6.11 -24.56 50.59
CA PHE A 180 6.06 -25.91 51.15
C PHE A 180 7.32 -26.27 51.94
N ARG A 181 8.38 -25.49 51.79
CA ARG A 181 9.66 -25.63 52.49
C ARG A 181 10.32 -27.02 52.36
N PRO A 182 10.44 -27.57 51.13
CA PRO A 182 11.08 -28.87 50.91
C PRO A 182 12.55 -28.84 51.28
N ASN A 183 13.12 -29.98 51.66
CA ASN A 183 14.57 -30.17 51.69
C ASN A 183 15.08 -30.59 50.32
N PHE A 184 14.31 -31.40 49.60
CA PHE A 184 14.65 -31.92 48.29
C PHE A 184 13.56 -31.52 47.30
N LEU A 185 13.96 -30.84 46.24
CA LEU A 185 13.09 -30.55 45.10
C LEU A 185 13.62 -31.34 43.91
N PHE A 186 12.75 -32.09 43.27
CA PHE A 186 13.10 -32.87 42.09
C PHE A 186 12.14 -32.55 40.94
N ASP A 187 12.56 -32.82 39.71
CA ASP A 187 11.75 -32.68 38.52
C ASP A 187 11.41 -34.05 37.94
N HIS A 188 10.13 -34.23 37.65
CA HIS A 188 9.57 -35.38 36.95
C HIS A 188 8.25 -35.00 36.28
N GLN A 189 8.05 -35.46 35.04
CA GLN A 189 6.92 -35.08 34.19
C GLN A 189 5.54 -35.41 34.79
N GLN A 190 5.45 -36.45 35.62
CA GLN A 190 4.20 -36.84 36.27
C GLN A 190 4.06 -36.15 37.65
N PRO A 191 3.04 -35.28 37.86
CA PRO A 191 2.73 -34.73 39.17
C PRO A 191 2.38 -35.85 40.18
N TYR A 192 2.77 -35.65 41.44
CA TYR A 192 2.52 -36.54 42.59
C TYR A 192 3.11 -37.95 42.48
N VAL A 193 4.05 -38.17 41.55
CA VAL A 193 4.71 -39.48 41.38
C VAL A 193 5.40 -39.95 42.66
N GLU A 194 5.90 -39.01 43.46
CA GLU A 194 6.59 -39.24 44.73
C GLU A 194 5.73 -39.98 45.75
N GLU A 195 4.40 -39.84 45.71
CA GLU A 195 3.50 -40.40 46.72
C GLU A 195 3.53 -41.94 46.77
N ASN A 196 3.92 -42.58 45.66
CA ASN A 196 3.96 -44.03 45.53
C ASN A 196 5.34 -44.63 45.87
N TRP A 197 6.32 -43.82 46.26
CA TRP A 197 7.68 -44.29 46.52
C TRP A 197 7.83 -44.81 47.95
N LEU A 198 8.22 -46.08 48.08
CA LEU A 198 8.50 -46.70 49.38
C LEU A 198 9.93 -46.43 49.84
N GLN A 199 10.87 -46.44 48.90
CA GLN A 199 12.29 -46.15 49.11
C GLN A 199 12.81 -45.36 47.91
N LEU A 200 13.78 -44.50 48.16
CA LEU A 200 14.49 -43.79 47.11
C LEU A 200 15.95 -43.62 47.50
N GLN A 201 16.79 -43.51 46.47
CA GLN A 201 18.21 -43.27 46.62
C GLN A 201 18.55 -41.94 45.94
N ILE A 202 19.21 -41.04 46.68
CA ILE A 202 19.73 -39.77 46.16
C ILE A 202 21.24 -39.82 46.28
N GLY A 203 21.94 -39.89 45.14
CA GLY A 203 23.38 -40.16 45.12
C GLY A 203 23.69 -41.51 45.78
N THR A 204 24.45 -41.49 46.86
CA THR A 204 24.79 -42.67 47.68
C THR A 204 23.92 -42.82 48.94
N CYS A 205 23.02 -41.87 49.22
CA CYS A 205 22.19 -41.85 50.41
C CYS A 205 20.84 -42.54 50.15
N LEU A 206 20.49 -43.53 50.98
CA LEU A 206 19.21 -44.25 50.90
C LEU A 206 18.19 -43.68 51.90
N PHE A 207 16.99 -43.43 51.41
CA PHE A 207 15.86 -42.93 52.16
C PHE A 207 14.67 -43.88 52.07
N GLN A 208 13.91 -43.97 53.15
CA GLN A 208 12.63 -44.67 53.22
C GLN A 208 11.51 -43.64 53.41
N SER A 209 10.43 -43.81 52.65
CA SER A 209 9.23 -42.99 52.82
C SER A 209 8.53 -43.31 54.13
N THR A 210 8.15 -42.27 54.87
CA THR A 210 7.36 -42.37 56.11
C THR A 210 5.90 -41.94 55.90
N GLY A 211 5.50 -41.68 54.66
CA GLY A 211 4.16 -41.23 54.29
C GLY A 211 4.11 -39.77 53.85
N LEU A 212 2.89 -39.30 53.55
CA LEU A 212 2.63 -37.94 53.07
C LEU A 212 2.70 -36.91 54.21
N CYS A 213 3.23 -35.73 53.91
CA CYS A 213 3.30 -34.63 54.87
C CYS A 213 1.96 -33.92 55.00
N ASN A 214 1.39 -33.83 56.21
CA ASN A 214 0.22 -33.01 56.44
C ASN A 214 0.65 -31.54 56.44
N ARG A 215 0.09 -30.76 55.54
CA ARG A 215 0.34 -29.33 55.48
C ARG A 215 -0.47 -28.64 56.56
N CYS A 216 0.08 -27.56 57.10
CA CYS A 216 -0.64 -26.65 57.99
C CYS A 216 -0.82 -25.30 57.30
N VAL A 217 -1.59 -24.39 57.90
CA VAL A 217 -1.87 -23.06 57.33
C VAL A 217 -0.63 -22.18 57.13
N GLN A 218 0.56 -22.62 57.54
CA GLN A 218 1.83 -21.95 57.22
C GLN A 218 2.10 -21.87 55.72
N VAL A 219 1.61 -22.83 54.90
CA VAL A 219 1.80 -22.79 53.43
C VAL A 219 1.19 -21.56 52.77
N ASN A 220 0.24 -20.92 53.45
CA ASN A 220 -0.39 -19.69 52.97
C ASN A 220 0.51 -18.44 53.09
N VAL A 221 1.70 -18.55 53.67
CA VAL A 221 2.63 -17.43 53.78
C VAL A 221 3.52 -17.41 52.55
N ASP A 222 3.37 -16.37 51.74
CA ASP A 222 4.27 -16.08 50.63
C ASP A 222 5.67 -15.72 51.18
N GLN A 223 6.72 -16.43 50.78
CA GLN A 223 8.05 -16.22 51.36
C GLN A 223 8.75 -14.97 50.83
N GLN A 224 8.33 -14.42 49.68
CA GLN A 224 8.90 -13.19 49.11
C GLN A 224 8.26 -11.94 49.72
N SER A 225 6.93 -11.84 49.63
CA SER A 225 6.15 -10.71 50.12
C SER A 225 5.89 -10.75 51.62
N CYS A 226 5.98 -11.94 52.26
CA CYS A 226 5.59 -12.19 53.65
C CYS A 226 4.11 -11.90 53.92
N SER A 227 3.27 -11.91 52.88
CA SER A 227 1.82 -11.73 53.02
C SER A 227 1.15 -13.06 53.36
N LYS A 228 0.04 -12.99 54.11
CA LYS A 228 -0.78 -14.17 54.41
C LYS A 228 -1.89 -14.25 53.39
N GLN A 229 -1.93 -15.35 52.67
CA GLN A 229 -3.03 -15.70 51.79
C GLN A 229 -3.91 -16.75 52.47
N SER A 230 -4.97 -17.22 51.82
CA SER A 230 -5.85 -18.23 52.44
C SER A 230 -6.32 -19.33 51.50
N GLN A 231 -6.01 -19.22 50.22
CA GLN A 231 -6.56 -20.08 49.18
C GLN A 231 -5.83 -21.41 49.10
N LEU A 232 -4.48 -21.41 49.13
CA LEU A 232 -3.67 -22.62 49.00
C LEU A 232 -4.04 -23.72 50.01
N PHE A 233 -4.12 -23.41 51.31
CA PHE A 233 -4.46 -24.40 52.32
C PHE A 233 -5.90 -24.94 52.19
N LYS A 234 -6.86 -24.08 51.80
CA LYS A 234 -8.25 -24.51 51.56
C LYS A 234 -8.30 -25.50 50.40
N LYS A 235 -7.59 -25.19 49.32
CA LYS A 235 -7.48 -26.04 48.14
C LYS A 235 -6.83 -27.39 48.47
N LEU A 236 -5.73 -27.40 49.22
CA LEU A 236 -5.09 -28.64 49.70
C LEU A 236 -6.04 -29.48 50.56
N LYS A 237 -6.87 -28.84 51.40
CA LYS A 237 -7.86 -29.52 52.22
C LYS A 237 -8.97 -30.18 51.38
N GLU A 238 -9.46 -29.46 50.36
CA GLU A 238 -10.53 -29.93 49.46
C GLU A 238 -10.08 -31.11 48.59
N TYR A 239 -8.90 -31.01 47.97
CA TYR A 239 -8.48 -31.96 46.94
C TYR A 239 -7.54 -33.05 47.45
N ARG A 240 -6.78 -32.78 48.54
CA ARG A 240 -5.71 -33.68 49.01
C ARG A 240 -5.76 -33.98 50.49
N GLN A 241 -6.87 -33.66 51.18
CA GLN A 241 -7.01 -33.85 52.64
C GLN A 241 -5.83 -33.26 53.43
N THR A 242 -5.32 -32.10 52.98
CA THR A 242 -4.14 -31.40 53.51
C THR A 242 -2.78 -32.03 53.23
N ASN A 243 -2.70 -33.16 52.53
CA ASN A 243 -1.43 -33.81 52.21
C ASN A 243 -0.72 -33.17 51.01
N PHE A 244 0.58 -32.87 51.16
CA PHE A 244 1.44 -32.47 50.05
C PHE A 244 2.93 -32.72 50.35
N GLY A 245 3.60 -33.42 49.44
CA GLY A 245 5.00 -33.80 49.57
C GLY A 245 5.20 -35.08 50.37
N LEU A 246 6.33 -35.73 50.13
CA LEU A 246 6.71 -37.03 50.70
C LEU A 246 7.68 -36.81 51.86
N MET A 247 7.36 -37.36 53.03
CA MET A 247 8.28 -37.37 54.18
C MET A 247 9.23 -38.54 54.07
N LEU A 248 10.51 -38.28 54.33
CA LEU A 248 11.56 -39.28 54.24
C LEU A 248 12.29 -39.45 55.56
N LYS A 249 12.76 -40.67 55.78
CA LYS A 249 13.69 -41.05 56.83
C LYS A 249 14.95 -41.62 56.20
N TYR A 250 16.09 -41.20 56.70
CA TYR A 250 17.39 -41.69 56.27
C TYR A 250 17.69 -43.09 56.82
N VAL A 251 18.24 -43.99 55.99
CA VAL A 251 18.41 -45.43 56.32
C VAL A 251 19.87 -45.90 56.22
N GLN A 252 20.70 -45.35 55.34
CA GLN A 252 22.04 -45.92 55.03
C GLN A 252 23.18 -44.89 55.00
N THR A 253 24.33 -45.26 55.57
CA THR A 253 25.52 -44.50 56.00
C THR A 253 26.37 -43.76 54.95
N ALA A 254 25.79 -43.00 54.02
CA ALA A 254 26.53 -42.05 53.19
C ALA A 254 26.42 -40.62 53.74
N VAL A 255 27.53 -39.88 53.83
CA VAL A 255 27.61 -38.63 54.61
C VAL A 255 27.24 -37.37 53.80
N GLU A 256 27.20 -37.44 52.47
CA GLU A 256 27.06 -36.25 51.62
C GLU A 256 26.09 -36.50 50.46
N ILE A 257 25.28 -35.48 50.16
CA ILE A 257 24.38 -35.42 49.01
C ILE A 257 24.89 -34.31 48.08
N GLU A 258 25.02 -34.61 46.78
CA GLU A 258 25.42 -33.64 45.75
C GLU A 258 24.37 -33.58 44.63
N LEU A 259 24.07 -32.37 44.15
CA LEU A 259 23.28 -32.15 42.93
C LEU A 259 24.12 -32.49 41.71
N LEU A 260 23.55 -33.22 40.75
CA LEU A 260 24.21 -33.50 39.49
C LEU A 260 24.17 -32.26 38.59
N PRO A 261 25.26 -31.92 37.88
CA PRO A 261 25.27 -30.80 36.96
C PRO A 261 24.29 -31.01 35.80
N GLN A 262 23.58 -29.96 35.42
CA GLN A 262 22.64 -30.02 34.29
C GLN A 262 23.43 -30.06 32.98
N ILE A 263 23.20 -31.09 32.16
CA ILE A 263 23.87 -31.24 30.87
C ILE A 263 23.04 -30.52 29.80
N SER A 264 23.62 -29.51 29.17
CA SER A 264 23.02 -28.79 28.05
C SER A 264 23.85 -28.93 26.78
N VAL A 265 23.19 -29.08 25.63
CA VAL A 265 23.86 -29.29 24.33
C VAL A 265 23.68 -28.08 23.43
N VAL A 266 24.78 -27.42 23.07
CA VAL A 266 24.79 -26.38 22.03
C VAL A 266 24.98 -27.08 20.69
N LYS A 267 23.96 -27.05 19.83
CA LYS A 267 23.96 -27.72 18.52
C LYS A 267 24.85 -26.97 17.51
N ARG A 268 25.31 -27.67 16.48
CA ARG A 268 26.10 -27.10 15.37
C ARG A 268 25.39 -25.88 14.75
N GLY A 269 26.14 -24.80 14.51
CA GLY A 269 25.61 -23.55 13.94
C GLY A 269 24.83 -22.68 14.92
N ARG A 270 24.72 -23.08 16.19
CA ARG A 270 24.18 -22.25 17.27
C ARG A 270 25.30 -21.76 18.17
N ARG A 271 25.06 -20.57 18.71
CA ARG A 271 25.89 -19.94 19.73
C ARG A 271 25.04 -19.69 20.97
N SER A 272 25.61 -19.90 22.14
CA SER A 272 24.96 -19.65 23.42
C SER A 272 25.91 -18.91 24.35
N VAL A 273 25.37 -18.11 25.26
CA VAL A 273 26.11 -17.49 26.36
C VAL A 273 25.90 -18.34 27.60
N HIS A 274 26.99 -18.76 28.22
CA HIS A 274 26.98 -19.45 29.50
C HIS A 274 27.33 -18.46 30.61
N TRP A 275 26.34 -18.12 31.42
CA TRP A 275 26.46 -17.29 32.61
C TRP A 275 26.87 -18.16 33.81
N LYS A 276 27.97 -17.80 34.45
CA LYS A 276 28.48 -18.43 35.68
C LYS A 276 27.92 -17.71 36.91
N PHE A 277 27.92 -18.38 38.05
CA PHE A 277 27.41 -17.84 39.32
C PHE A 277 28.12 -16.55 39.79
N ASN A 278 29.37 -16.36 39.39
CA ASN A 278 30.15 -15.16 39.72
C ASN A 278 29.84 -13.94 38.82
N GLY A 279 28.91 -14.08 37.86
CA GLY A 279 28.58 -13.03 36.89
C GLY A 279 29.43 -13.04 35.63
N ASP A 280 30.44 -13.93 35.53
CA ASP A 280 31.21 -14.09 34.30
C ASP A 280 30.38 -14.78 33.22
N CYS A 281 30.61 -14.41 31.97
CA CYS A 281 29.98 -15.07 30.82
C CYS A 281 31.03 -15.67 29.88
N GLU A 282 30.69 -16.80 29.26
CA GLU A 282 31.49 -17.44 28.21
C GLU A 282 30.61 -17.70 26.99
N TYR A 283 31.07 -17.28 25.81
CA TYR A 283 30.40 -17.59 24.55
C TYR A 283 30.78 -18.99 24.08
N ILE A 284 29.78 -19.81 23.81
CA ILE A 284 29.94 -21.20 23.42
C ILE A 284 29.37 -21.41 22.02
N ASP A 285 30.24 -21.76 21.09
CA ASP A 285 29.87 -22.18 19.74
C ASP A 285 29.69 -23.71 19.68
N GLY A 286 28.59 -24.15 19.06
CA GLY A 286 28.30 -25.57 18.89
C GLY A 286 29.03 -26.22 17.71
N PRO A 287 29.19 -27.56 17.69
CA PRO A 287 28.61 -28.50 18.64
C PRO A 287 29.46 -28.67 19.91
N ARG A 288 28.89 -28.35 21.09
CA ARG A 288 29.56 -28.50 22.39
C ARG A 288 28.56 -28.91 23.46
N ILE A 289 29.00 -29.79 24.37
CA ILE A 289 28.26 -30.15 25.58
C ILE A 289 28.74 -29.23 26.71
N VAL A 290 27.80 -28.66 27.46
CA VAL A 290 28.04 -27.68 28.52
C VAL A 290 27.40 -28.19 29.80
N PHE A 291 28.17 -28.23 30.88
CA PHE A 291 27.69 -28.55 32.22
C PHE A 291 27.34 -27.24 32.93
N VAL A 292 26.08 -27.09 33.32
CA VAL A 292 25.54 -25.88 33.95
C VAL A 292 25.31 -26.16 35.44
N CYS A 293 25.80 -25.28 36.34
CA CYS A 293 25.54 -25.43 37.78
C CYS A 293 24.05 -25.26 38.07
N PRO A 294 23.42 -26.20 38.81
CA PRO A 294 22.04 -26.07 39.27
C PRO A 294 21.80 -24.84 40.17
N CYS A 295 22.83 -24.39 40.90
CA CYS A 295 22.80 -23.26 41.83
C CYS A 295 22.64 -21.86 41.24
N GLY A 296 22.79 -21.69 39.92
CA GLY A 296 22.79 -20.35 39.32
C GLY A 296 23.59 -20.19 38.02
N GLY A 297 24.05 -21.29 37.42
CA GLY A 297 24.50 -21.23 36.03
C GLY A 297 23.30 -21.11 35.09
N ARG A 298 23.40 -20.27 34.05
CA ARG A 298 22.36 -20.19 33.01
C ARG A 298 22.99 -20.27 31.63
N LEU A 299 22.45 -21.13 30.78
CA LEU A 299 22.81 -21.17 29.37
C LEU A 299 21.69 -20.51 28.55
N GLU A 300 22.01 -19.41 27.87
CA GLU A 300 21.08 -18.66 27.03
C GLU A 300 21.47 -18.80 25.56
N PRO A 301 20.57 -19.27 24.68
CA PRO A 301 20.85 -19.31 23.24
C PRO A 301 20.80 -17.91 22.63
N LEU A 302 21.84 -17.55 21.86
CA LEU A 302 21.86 -16.30 21.10
C LEU A 302 20.99 -16.42 19.85
N ARG A 303 20.21 -15.37 19.58
CA ARG A 303 19.43 -15.27 18.36
C ARG A 303 20.35 -14.88 17.20
N ILE A 304 20.08 -15.42 16.02
CA ILE A 304 20.81 -15.11 14.80
C ILE A 304 19.92 -14.25 13.90
N HIS A 305 20.45 -13.10 13.49
CA HIS A 305 19.83 -12.20 12.52
C HIS A 305 20.55 -12.37 11.19
N GLN A 306 19.78 -12.64 10.13
CA GLN A 306 20.30 -12.88 8.79
C GLN A 306 19.70 -11.88 7.81
N ALA A 307 20.56 -11.20 7.07
CA ALA A 307 20.18 -10.37 5.93
C ALA A 307 20.61 -11.05 4.63
N HIS A 308 19.70 -11.14 3.67
CA HIS A 308 19.96 -11.60 2.31
C HIS A 308 20.49 -10.46 1.43
N ASP A 309 20.81 -10.74 0.18
CA ASP A 309 21.46 -9.81 -0.76
C ASP A 309 20.67 -8.50 -1.03
N THR A 310 19.37 -8.47 -0.76
CA THR A 310 18.52 -7.28 -0.92
C THR A 310 18.22 -6.56 0.40
N GLU A 311 18.84 -7.00 1.49
CA GLU A 311 18.51 -6.60 2.86
C GLU A 311 19.76 -6.13 3.59
N TYR A 312 19.55 -5.27 4.59
CA TYR A 312 20.62 -4.83 5.48
C TYR A 312 20.17 -4.96 6.94
N LEU A 313 21.15 -5.11 7.83
CA LEU A 313 20.96 -5.07 9.27
C LEU A 313 21.41 -3.71 9.79
N GLU A 314 20.54 -3.04 10.53
CA GLU A 314 20.86 -1.85 11.32
C GLU A 314 21.06 -2.27 12.77
N ILE A 315 22.27 -2.09 13.28
CA ILE A 315 22.74 -2.60 14.56
C ILE A 315 22.96 -1.40 15.47
N HIS A 316 22.22 -1.35 16.57
CA HIS A 316 22.36 -0.31 17.58
C HIS A 316 23.16 -0.86 18.76
N TYR A 317 24.32 -0.27 19.03
CA TYR A 317 25.21 -0.70 20.10
C TYR A 317 24.95 0.04 21.42
N ALA A 318 25.37 -0.57 22.53
CA ALA A 318 25.12 -0.07 23.89
C ALA A 318 25.87 1.23 24.24
N ASP A 319 26.93 1.57 23.50
CA ASP A 319 27.66 2.84 23.58
C ASP A 319 27.02 3.96 22.73
N GLY A 320 25.92 3.65 22.04
CA GLY A 320 25.12 4.61 21.27
C GLY A 320 25.49 4.76 19.80
N HIS A 321 26.52 4.05 19.29
CA HIS A 321 26.79 4.06 17.85
C HIS A 321 25.86 3.09 17.10
N THR A 322 25.64 3.36 15.82
CA THR A 322 24.83 2.51 14.92
C THR A 322 25.67 2.12 13.71
N GLU A 323 25.68 0.84 13.37
CA GLU A 323 26.31 0.31 12.16
C GLU A 323 25.26 -0.27 11.23
N ILE A 324 25.50 -0.15 9.93
CA ILE A 324 24.63 -0.68 8.88
C ILE A 324 25.45 -1.65 8.04
N GLU A 325 25.05 -2.92 8.06
CA GLU A 325 25.73 -4.01 7.37
C GLU A 325 24.84 -4.58 6.26
N THR A 326 25.33 -4.58 5.03
CA THR A 326 24.61 -5.10 3.86
C THR A 326 24.78 -6.61 3.73
N GLY A 327 23.73 -7.32 3.34
CA GLY A 327 23.78 -8.77 3.14
C GLY A 327 24.66 -9.20 1.95
N PRO A 328 25.01 -10.51 1.86
CA PRO A 328 24.58 -11.59 2.75
C PRO A 328 25.44 -11.68 4.03
N ILE A 329 24.83 -11.43 5.19
CA ILE A 329 25.51 -11.46 6.49
C ILE A 329 24.65 -12.11 7.57
N SER A 330 25.29 -12.77 8.53
CA SER A 330 24.66 -13.39 9.70
C SER A 330 25.33 -12.90 10.96
N ILE A 331 24.58 -12.27 11.85
CA ILE A 331 25.08 -11.67 13.10
C ILE A 331 24.31 -12.27 14.27
N TYR A 332 25.03 -12.58 15.35
CA TYR A 332 24.41 -13.01 16.61
C TYR A 332 24.07 -11.78 17.46
N ASP A 333 22.87 -11.79 18.02
CA ASP A 333 22.38 -10.78 18.96
C ASP A 333 23.15 -10.93 20.29
N ASP A 334 24.18 -10.10 20.49
CA ASP A 334 25.05 -10.13 21.67
C ASP A 334 24.49 -9.16 22.74
N PRO A 335 23.87 -9.68 23.83
CA PRO A 335 23.17 -8.85 24.81
C PRO A 335 24.09 -7.91 25.60
N LEU A 336 25.41 -8.10 25.54
CA LEU A 336 26.37 -7.23 26.21
C LEU A 336 26.80 -6.02 25.37
N LYS A 337 26.65 -6.10 24.04
CA LYS A 337 27.15 -5.09 23.11
C LYS A 337 26.03 -4.43 22.31
N ILE A 338 24.98 -5.18 22.01
CA ILE A 338 23.93 -4.80 21.09
C ILE A 338 22.65 -4.56 21.89
N VAL A 339 22.03 -3.42 21.62
CA VAL A 339 20.72 -3.06 22.20
C VAL A 339 19.60 -3.58 21.32
N SER A 340 19.73 -3.42 20.00
CA SER A 340 18.76 -3.90 19.03
C SER A 340 19.38 -4.10 17.65
N ILE A 341 18.84 -5.07 16.91
CA ILE A 341 19.14 -5.32 15.51
C ILE A 341 17.85 -5.25 14.71
N GLU A 342 17.76 -4.32 13.77
CA GLU A 342 16.63 -4.18 12.86
C GLU A 342 17.00 -4.66 11.46
N LYS A 343 16.11 -5.47 10.87
CA LYS A 343 16.27 -5.96 9.50
C LYS A 343 15.45 -5.08 8.56
N LYS A 344 16.10 -4.45 7.57
CA LYS A 344 15.48 -3.51 6.63
C LYS A 344 15.80 -3.87 5.17
N GLN A 345 14.92 -3.44 4.27
CA GLN A 345 15.08 -3.67 2.82
C GLN A 345 15.92 -2.56 2.20
N MET A 346 16.88 -2.94 1.34
CA MET A 346 17.62 -1.97 0.53
C MET A 346 16.71 -1.34 -0.53
N ILE A 347 17.01 -0.10 -0.88
CA ILE A 347 16.26 0.64 -1.89
C ILE A 347 16.78 0.23 -3.27
N LYS A 348 15.90 -0.41 -4.04
CA LYS A 348 16.17 -0.71 -5.44
C LYS A 348 15.99 0.55 -6.30
N LEU A 349 17.06 0.95 -6.97
CA LEU A 349 17.08 2.02 -7.98
C LEU A 349 17.25 1.38 -9.36
N ASP A 350 16.33 1.69 -10.26
CA ASP A 350 16.44 1.31 -11.68
C ASP A 350 17.33 2.31 -12.44
N ALA A 351 17.72 2.01 -13.68
CA ALA A 351 18.71 2.78 -14.43
C ALA A 351 18.38 4.27 -14.62
N ASN A 352 17.09 4.63 -14.67
CA ASN A 352 16.63 6.01 -14.83
C ASN A 352 15.98 6.58 -13.55
N GLU A 353 16.26 5.96 -12.39
CA GLU A 353 15.83 6.45 -11.08
C GLU A 353 17.03 6.98 -10.30
N ILE A 354 16.79 8.04 -9.54
CA ILE A 354 17.77 8.63 -8.64
C ILE A 354 17.15 8.87 -7.27
N ILE A 355 18.01 8.91 -6.25
CA ILE A 355 17.67 9.39 -4.91
C ILE A 355 18.66 10.48 -4.53
N ILE A 356 18.19 11.41 -3.72
CA ILE A 356 19.04 12.45 -3.14
C ILE A 356 19.22 12.14 -1.66
N LEU A 357 20.47 12.18 -1.24
CA LEU A 357 20.88 11.96 0.13
C LEU A 357 21.44 13.25 0.68
N TYR A 358 21.11 13.52 1.94
CA TYR A 358 21.78 14.54 2.71
C TYR A 358 22.57 13.85 3.81
N THR A 359 23.82 14.27 3.95
CA THR A 359 24.68 13.85 5.05
C THR A 359 24.92 15.03 5.97
N GLN A 360 24.80 14.81 7.27
CA GLN A 360 25.20 15.82 8.25
C GLN A 360 26.73 15.89 8.30
N LYS A 361 27.30 17.06 7.98
CA LYS A 361 28.74 17.26 8.03
C LYS A 361 29.17 17.34 9.50
N LYS A 362 30.01 16.40 9.97
CA LYS A 362 30.75 16.59 11.22
C LYS A 362 31.79 17.68 10.98
N ILE A 363 31.61 18.83 11.60
CA ILE A 363 32.66 19.87 11.61
C ILE A 363 33.62 19.47 12.72
N ASP A 364 34.80 18.98 12.35
CA ASP A 364 35.92 18.84 13.28
C ASP A 364 36.43 20.24 13.63
N ASN A 365 35.80 20.90 14.60
CA ASN A 365 36.40 22.04 15.28
C ASN A 365 36.15 21.92 16.79
N THR A 366 37.22 21.62 17.50
CA THR A 366 37.37 21.90 18.92
C THR A 366 36.92 23.33 19.20
N PHE A 367 36.01 23.48 20.16
CA PHE A 367 35.38 24.70 20.69
C PHE A 367 34.08 25.17 20.02
N ALA A 368 33.01 25.01 20.81
CA ALA A 368 31.67 25.60 20.72
C ALA A 368 30.78 25.10 19.57
N GLU A 369 29.90 24.17 19.94
CA GLU A 369 28.69 23.80 19.19
C GLU A 369 27.87 25.04 18.81
N LYS A 370 27.94 25.42 17.55
CA LYS A 370 26.89 26.19 16.88
C LYS A 370 26.45 25.43 15.65
N VAL A 371 25.26 24.84 15.76
CA VAL A 371 24.55 24.15 14.68
C VAL A 371 24.13 25.18 13.64
N LEU A 372 24.77 25.17 12.47
CA LEU A 372 24.29 25.88 11.28
C LEU A 372 23.43 24.91 10.44
N PRO A 373 22.15 25.23 10.17
CA PRO A 373 21.22 24.34 9.44
C PRO A 373 21.62 24.01 7.99
N ASP A 374 22.49 24.81 7.35
CA ASP A 374 22.69 24.80 5.90
C ASP A 374 23.97 24.11 5.40
N SER A 375 24.68 23.36 6.25
CA SER A 375 25.91 22.65 5.84
C SER A 375 25.70 21.15 5.58
N SER A 376 24.53 20.76 5.06
CA SER A 376 24.27 19.39 4.63
C SER A 376 24.95 19.12 3.28
N LEU A 377 25.74 18.04 3.21
CA LEU A 377 26.36 17.64 1.95
C LEU A 377 25.32 16.84 1.16
N ARG A 378 24.92 17.39 0.00
CA ARG A 378 23.97 16.77 -0.92
C ARG A 378 24.70 15.80 -1.84
N GLN A 379 24.28 14.54 -1.86
CA GLN A 379 24.79 13.52 -2.78
C GLN A 379 23.66 12.95 -3.63
N ILE A 380 23.88 12.86 -4.94
CA ILE A 380 22.93 12.26 -5.88
C ILE A 380 23.39 10.85 -6.20
N VAL A 381 22.56 9.85 -5.91
CA VAL A 381 22.82 8.44 -6.26
C VAL A 381 21.96 8.06 -7.44
N LYS A 382 22.61 7.62 -8.53
CA LYS A 382 21.98 7.17 -9.76
C LYS A 382 21.94 5.64 -9.81
N GLY A 383 20.83 5.06 -10.26
CA GLY A 383 20.74 3.63 -10.53
C GLY A 383 21.51 3.21 -11.80
N PRO A 384 21.51 1.90 -12.14
CA PRO A 384 20.85 0.81 -11.45
C PRO A 384 21.70 0.27 -10.28
N CYS A 385 21.22 0.36 -9.05
CA CYS A 385 21.92 -0.17 -7.88
C CYS A 385 20.95 -0.48 -6.73
N MET A 386 21.40 -1.30 -5.79
CA MET A 386 20.74 -1.49 -4.49
C MET A 386 21.43 -0.56 -3.50
N TYR A 387 20.68 0.34 -2.88
CA TYR A 387 21.21 1.32 -1.95
C TYR A 387 20.79 1.03 -0.51
N ALA A 388 21.76 0.97 0.40
CA ALA A 388 21.53 0.97 1.84
C ALA A 388 22.00 2.34 2.40
N PRO A 389 21.15 3.05 3.17
CA PRO A 389 21.54 4.32 3.77
C PRO A 389 22.64 4.11 4.82
N LYS A 390 23.53 5.09 5.00
CA LYS A 390 24.48 5.09 6.12
C LYS A 390 23.85 5.72 7.39
N PRO A 391 24.40 5.49 8.59
CA PRO A 391 23.80 5.93 9.86
C PRO A 391 23.50 7.43 10.00
N ASN A 392 24.18 8.29 9.22
CA ASN A 392 23.99 9.76 9.25
C ASN A 392 23.49 10.33 7.91
N GLU A 393 22.88 9.48 7.09
CA GLU A 393 22.31 9.87 5.80
C GLU A 393 20.78 9.80 5.87
N TRP A 394 20.10 10.84 5.41
CA TRP A 394 18.66 10.80 5.18
C TRP A 394 18.34 11.06 3.71
N ILE A 395 17.30 10.38 3.24
CA ILE A 395 16.84 10.46 1.87
C ILE A 395 15.89 11.66 1.75
N HIS A 396 16.06 12.46 0.71
CA HIS A 396 15.14 13.54 0.37
C HIS A 396 13.75 12.98 0.07
N GLU A 397 12.73 13.56 0.69
CA GLU A 397 11.34 13.28 0.37
C GLU A 397 10.75 14.45 -0.41
N PHE A 398 10.34 14.17 -1.64
CA PHE A 398 9.69 15.14 -2.51
C PHE A 398 8.21 15.22 -2.19
N ILE A 399 7.70 16.43 -2.09
CA ILE A 399 6.29 16.73 -1.88
C ILE A 399 5.87 17.67 -2.99
N TRP A 400 5.30 17.11 -4.06
CA TRP A 400 4.93 17.86 -5.26
C TRP A 400 3.42 17.93 -5.45
N HIS A 401 2.97 18.91 -6.21
CA HIS A 401 1.65 18.96 -6.79
C HIS A 401 1.39 17.67 -7.60
N GLY A 402 0.23 17.05 -7.40
CA GLY A 402 -0.13 15.77 -8.00
C GLY A 402 -1.59 15.67 -8.39
N GLU A 403 -1.93 14.68 -9.21
CA GLU A 403 -3.31 14.41 -9.64
C GLU A 403 -4.18 13.95 -8.46
N GLN A 404 -5.42 14.45 -8.38
CA GLN A 404 -6.41 13.96 -7.41
C GLN A 404 -6.98 12.61 -7.86
N GLU A 405 -7.16 11.65 -6.94
CA GLU A 405 -7.61 10.28 -7.26
C GLU A 405 -8.93 10.20 -8.07
N GLU A 406 -9.89 11.08 -7.77
CA GLU A 406 -11.19 11.11 -8.46
C GLU A 406 -11.15 11.86 -9.80
N HIS A 407 -10.23 12.81 -9.96
CA HIS A 407 -10.16 13.70 -11.11
C HIS A 407 -8.72 13.95 -11.55
N LYS A 408 -8.23 13.10 -12.48
CA LYS A 408 -6.86 13.16 -13.01
C LYS A 408 -6.41 14.50 -13.58
N ALA A 409 -7.34 15.38 -13.96
CA ALA A 409 -7.03 16.70 -14.52
C ALA A 409 -6.98 17.82 -13.47
N ARG A 410 -7.32 17.51 -12.21
CA ARG A 410 -7.22 18.44 -11.08
C ARG A 410 -5.95 18.13 -10.30
N ILE A 411 -5.06 19.11 -10.27
CA ILE A 411 -3.78 19.01 -9.57
C ILE A 411 -3.90 19.69 -8.21
N VAL A 412 -3.52 18.99 -7.15
CA VAL A 412 -3.63 19.43 -5.75
C VAL A 412 -2.22 19.57 -5.15
N PRO A 413 -1.94 20.65 -4.38
CA PRO A 413 -0.67 20.83 -3.69
C PRO A 413 -0.33 19.65 -2.77
N GLY A 414 0.90 19.14 -2.88
CA GLY A 414 1.43 18.09 -2.00
C GLY A 414 0.80 16.71 -2.14
N ALA A 415 0.00 16.46 -3.18
CA ALA A 415 -0.64 15.15 -3.39
C ALA A 415 0.36 14.03 -3.74
N LYS A 416 1.54 14.36 -4.30
CA LYS A 416 2.55 13.39 -4.71
C LYS A 416 3.73 13.42 -3.74
N VAL A 417 3.76 12.46 -2.81
CA VAL A 417 4.89 12.26 -1.88
C VAL A 417 5.71 11.06 -2.32
N PHE A 418 7.00 11.27 -2.62
CA PHE A 418 7.87 10.21 -3.13
C PHE A 418 9.35 10.46 -2.83
N LYS A 419 10.16 9.40 -2.83
CA LYS A 419 11.60 9.46 -2.55
C LYS A 419 12.49 9.22 -3.78
N LYS A 420 11.95 8.52 -4.78
CA LYS A 420 12.67 8.14 -6.01
C LYS A 420 12.27 9.04 -7.15
N LEU A 421 13.22 9.84 -7.63
CA LEU A 421 13.00 10.74 -8.75
C LEU A 421 13.33 10.04 -10.06
N ARG A 422 12.41 10.10 -11.02
CA ARG A 422 12.58 9.51 -12.35
C ARG A 422 13.16 10.53 -13.32
N LEU A 423 14.15 10.13 -14.10
CA LEU A 423 14.77 10.95 -15.15
C LEU A 423 14.11 10.81 -16.51
N ILE A 424 13.20 9.83 -16.67
CA ILE A 424 12.49 9.59 -17.93
C ILE A 424 11.52 10.75 -18.19
N PRO A 425 11.31 11.15 -19.47
CA PRO A 425 10.25 12.09 -19.84
C PRO A 425 8.90 11.69 -19.25
N ASP A 426 8.23 12.65 -18.63
CA ASP A 426 6.94 12.47 -17.98
C ASP A 426 5.90 13.44 -18.56
N GLN A 427 4.65 13.23 -18.19
CA GLN A 427 3.52 14.02 -18.67
C GLN A 427 2.46 14.19 -17.58
N PHE A 428 1.74 15.32 -17.59
CA PHE A 428 0.55 15.50 -16.76
C PHE A 428 -0.58 16.21 -17.50
N TYR A 429 -1.80 15.99 -17.02
CA TYR A 429 -3.00 16.66 -17.50
C TYR A 429 -3.35 17.83 -16.60
N TYR A 430 -3.68 18.97 -17.20
CA TYR A 430 -4.13 20.13 -16.44
C TYR A 430 -5.25 20.87 -17.15
N ASN A 431 -6.33 21.12 -16.39
CA ASN A 431 -7.44 21.93 -16.84
C ASN A 431 -7.32 23.32 -16.20
N ILE A 432 -7.11 24.33 -17.03
CA ILE A 432 -7.08 25.72 -16.60
C ILE A 432 -8.52 26.21 -16.65
N SER A 433 -9.15 26.36 -15.48
CA SER A 433 -10.49 26.93 -15.38
C SER A 433 -10.45 28.45 -15.46
N ASP A 434 -11.63 29.04 -15.69
CA ASP A 434 -11.86 30.49 -15.54
C ASP A 434 -10.99 31.37 -16.45
N VAL A 435 -10.56 30.85 -17.60
CA VAL A 435 -9.87 31.63 -18.61
C VAL A 435 -10.90 32.54 -19.27
N ARG A 436 -10.62 33.85 -19.28
CA ARG A 436 -11.52 34.88 -19.78
C ARG A 436 -11.03 35.41 -21.12
N THR A 437 -11.90 35.41 -22.12
CA THR A 437 -11.64 36.03 -23.43
C THR A 437 -11.91 37.54 -23.38
N SER A 438 -11.52 38.28 -24.43
CA SER A 438 -11.73 39.74 -24.52
C SER A 438 -13.21 40.16 -24.47
N ASP A 439 -14.12 39.25 -24.84
CA ASP A 439 -15.58 39.41 -24.79
C ASP A 439 -16.22 38.81 -23.52
N ASP A 440 -15.42 38.57 -22.48
CA ASP A 440 -15.84 38.08 -21.16
C ASP A 440 -16.45 36.66 -21.16
N ALA A 441 -16.18 35.85 -22.20
CA ALA A 441 -16.55 34.45 -22.21
C ALA A 441 -15.60 33.66 -21.29
N LEU A 442 -16.19 32.87 -20.39
CA LEU A 442 -15.44 31.97 -19.51
C LEU A 442 -15.28 30.61 -20.18
N ILE A 443 -14.04 30.21 -20.35
CA ILE A 443 -13.66 28.92 -20.93
C ILE A 443 -12.69 28.18 -20.01
N THR A 444 -12.76 26.85 -20.04
CA THR A 444 -11.78 25.97 -19.42
C THR A 444 -10.93 25.34 -20.51
N VAL A 445 -9.62 25.56 -20.48
CA VAL A 445 -8.68 25.03 -21.47
C VAL A 445 -8.06 23.74 -20.94
N LYS A 446 -8.14 22.65 -21.71
CA LYS A 446 -7.59 21.34 -21.34
C LYS A 446 -6.25 21.12 -22.03
N LEU A 447 -5.19 21.03 -21.26
CA LEU A 447 -3.84 20.83 -21.76
C LEU A 447 -3.24 19.52 -21.24
N MET A 448 -2.25 19.05 -22.00
CA MET A 448 -1.37 17.98 -21.61
C MET A 448 0.07 18.40 -21.91
N ILE A 449 0.92 18.32 -20.90
CA ILE A 449 2.29 18.84 -20.97
C ILE A 449 3.26 17.68 -20.82
N PHE A 450 4.25 17.64 -21.72
CA PHE A 450 5.32 16.66 -21.72
C PHE A 450 6.62 17.37 -21.37
N PHE A 451 7.33 16.85 -20.37
CA PHE A 451 8.53 17.48 -19.83
C PHE A 451 9.57 16.43 -19.46
N GLU A 452 10.83 16.85 -19.42
CA GLU A 452 11.97 15.99 -19.12
C GLU A 452 12.94 16.74 -18.20
N LEU A 453 13.49 16.03 -17.22
CA LEU A 453 14.47 16.58 -16.29
C LEU A 453 15.86 16.52 -16.93
N VAL A 454 16.45 17.69 -17.20
CA VAL A 454 17.78 17.80 -17.82
C VAL A 454 18.86 17.91 -16.75
N ASP A 455 18.63 18.76 -15.75
CA ASP A 455 19.58 18.98 -14.66
C ASP A 455 18.92 18.93 -13.29
N VAL A 456 19.26 17.90 -12.53
CA VAL A 456 18.78 17.63 -11.18
C VAL A 456 19.30 18.67 -10.19
N GLU A 457 20.53 19.15 -10.35
CA GLU A 457 21.11 20.09 -9.37
C GLU A 457 20.47 21.46 -9.45
N THR A 458 20.26 21.96 -10.67
CA THR A 458 19.52 23.19 -10.93
C THR A 458 18.10 23.11 -10.37
N MET A 459 17.41 21.97 -10.57
CA MET A 459 16.09 21.74 -10.01
C MET A 459 16.06 21.86 -8.49
N LEU A 460 16.96 21.16 -7.80
CA LEU A 460 16.98 21.16 -6.33
C LEU A 460 17.39 22.50 -5.71
N ASN A 461 18.10 23.35 -6.46
CA ASN A 461 18.51 24.68 -5.99
C ASN A 461 17.41 25.73 -6.19
N ASN A 462 16.63 25.60 -7.27
CA ASN A 462 15.74 26.66 -7.75
C ASN A 462 14.26 26.41 -7.47
N THR A 463 13.86 25.17 -7.18
CA THR A 463 12.48 24.84 -6.81
C THR A 463 12.38 23.74 -5.76
N HIS A 464 11.26 23.74 -5.04
CA HIS A 464 10.80 22.59 -4.25
C HIS A 464 9.69 21.81 -4.96
N ASP A 465 9.03 22.43 -5.95
CA ASP A 465 7.88 21.87 -6.66
C ASP A 465 7.81 22.37 -8.11
N PRO A 466 8.43 21.62 -9.05
CA PRO A 466 8.47 22.01 -10.46
C PRO A 466 7.08 21.99 -11.12
N ILE A 467 6.15 21.14 -10.65
CA ILE A 467 4.82 21.05 -11.24
C ILE A 467 4.02 22.31 -10.92
N SER A 468 4.13 22.84 -9.70
CA SER A 468 3.56 24.13 -9.32
C SER A 468 4.08 25.26 -10.21
N ASP A 469 5.40 25.31 -10.41
CA ASP A 469 6.04 26.31 -11.26
C ASP A 469 5.51 26.27 -12.70
N PHE A 470 5.34 25.07 -13.26
CA PHE A 470 4.78 24.90 -14.61
C PHE A 470 3.34 25.34 -14.69
N ILE A 471 2.50 24.95 -13.72
CA ILE A 471 1.09 25.33 -13.68
C ILE A 471 0.94 26.85 -13.67
N ASN A 472 1.70 27.53 -12.81
CA ASN A 472 1.64 28.99 -12.70
C ASN A 472 2.05 29.68 -14.02
N ALA A 473 3.12 29.20 -14.65
CA ALA A 473 3.60 29.76 -15.92
C ALA A 473 2.63 29.49 -17.09
N ILE A 474 2.08 28.28 -17.17
CA ILE A 474 1.08 27.90 -18.17
C ILE A 474 -0.19 28.73 -18.02
N CYS A 475 -0.70 28.88 -16.80
CA CYS A 475 -1.88 29.69 -16.54
C CYS A 475 -1.69 31.12 -17.06
N ALA A 476 -0.54 31.73 -16.77
CA ALA A 476 -0.23 33.08 -17.23
C ALA A 476 -0.18 33.18 -18.76
N ASP A 477 0.49 32.25 -19.44
CA ASP A 477 0.60 32.23 -20.90
C ASP A 477 -0.77 32.01 -21.58
N VAL A 478 -1.60 31.08 -21.07
CA VAL A 478 -2.93 30.81 -21.63
C VAL A 478 -3.90 31.96 -21.41
N ILE A 479 -3.86 32.60 -20.23
CA ILE A 479 -4.66 33.79 -19.95
C ILE A 479 -4.23 34.95 -20.85
N ALA A 480 -2.93 35.16 -21.06
CA ALA A 480 -2.42 36.17 -21.99
C ALA A 480 -2.85 35.88 -23.44
N PHE A 481 -2.85 34.61 -23.85
CA PHE A 481 -3.30 34.20 -25.17
C PHE A 481 -4.80 34.44 -25.39
N ALA A 482 -5.65 34.09 -24.41
CA ALA A 482 -7.10 34.20 -24.52
C ALA A 482 -7.62 35.63 -24.35
N SER A 483 -7.04 36.42 -23.45
CA SER A 483 -7.51 37.78 -23.11
C SER A 483 -7.47 38.79 -24.25
N VAL A 484 -6.61 38.58 -25.25
CA VAL A 484 -6.48 39.46 -26.43
C VAL A 484 -7.48 39.10 -27.54
N ARG A 485 -8.13 37.94 -27.46
CA ARG A 485 -8.98 37.39 -28.54
C ARG A 485 -10.44 37.30 -28.11
N LYS A 486 -11.37 37.45 -29.06
CA LYS A 486 -12.79 37.13 -28.83
C LYS A 486 -12.99 35.62 -28.83
N TYR A 487 -14.11 35.14 -28.31
CA TYR A 487 -14.41 33.72 -28.23
C TYR A 487 -14.27 33.00 -29.60
N GLU A 488 -14.88 33.50 -30.66
CA GLU A 488 -14.79 32.89 -32.01
C GLU A 488 -13.35 32.83 -32.54
N THR A 489 -12.63 33.96 -32.45
CA THR A 489 -11.22 34.05 -32.88
C THR A 489 -10.29 33.16 -32.05
N PHE A 490 -10.64 32.92 -30.79
CA PHE A 490 -9.94 31.96 -29.96
C PHE A 490 -10.15 30.53 -30.48
N LEU A 491 -11.37 30.14 -30.85
CA LEU A 491 -11.65 28.81 -31.39
C LEU A 491 -10.91 28.51 -32.69
N GLU A 492 -10.86 29.48 -33.61
CA GLU A 492 -10.14 29.34 -34.88
C GLU A 492 -8.63 29.16 -34.66
N ASN A 493 -8.07 29.85 -33.66
CA ASN A 493 -6.64 29.86 -33.37
C ASN A 493 -6.23 28.91 -32.23
N ALA A 494 -7.16 28.14 -31.64
CA ALA A 494 -6.87 27.30 -30.48
C ALA A 494 -5.77 26.26 -30.77
N ASN A 495 -5.58 25.88 -32.04
CA ASN A 495 -4.49 25.00 -32.46
C ASN A 495 -3.09 25.58 -32.22
N GLN A 496 -2.94 26.91 -32.10
CA GLN A 496 -1.67 27.57 -31.74
C GLN A 496 -1.23 27.23 -30.30
N LEU A 497 -2.15 26.80 -29.43
CA LEU A 497 -1.82 26.28 -28.09
C LEU A 497 -1.05 24.95 -28.13
N ASN A 498 -0.84 24.34 -29.31
CA ASN A 498 0.10 23.22 -29.46
C ASN A 498 1.55 23.68 -29.72
N GLN A 499 1.75 24.94 -30.08
CA GLN A 499 3.07 25.49 -30.39
C GLN A 499 3.74 26.00 -29.12
N LEU A 500 5.01 25.64 -28.90
CA LEU A 500 5.78 26.07 -27.74
C LEU A 500 6.03 27.59 -27.73
N GLU A 501 6.00 28.23 -28.89
CA GLU A 501 6.13 29.69 -29.07
C GLU A 501 5.04 30.47 -28.33
N THR A 502 3.86 29.85 -28.13
CA THR A 502 2.74 30.42 -27.39
C THR A 502 3.00 30.49 -25.87
N TYR A 503 4.03 29.81 -25.38
CA TYR A 503 4.31 29.64 -23.94
C TYR A 503 5.69 30.19 -23.50
N PRO A 504 5.97 31.49 -23.68
CA PRO A 504 7.27 32.07 -23.35
C PRO A 504 7.60 32.00 -21.86
N GLN A 505 6.61 32.17 -20.96
CA GLN A 505 6.85 32.11 -19.52
C GLN A 505 7.13 30.69 -19.07
N LEU A 506 6.39 29.71 -19.59
CA LEU A 506 6.64 28.29 -19.30
C LEU A 506 8.05 27.88 -19.72
N MET A 507 8.47 28.21 -20.95
CA MET A 507 9.80 27.86 -21.44
C MET A 507 10.90 28.45 -20.55
N THR A 508 10.83 29.76 -20.29
CA THR A 508 11.80 30.45 -19.42
C THR A 508 11.86 29.87 -18.01
N ARG A 509 10.68 29.63 -17.40
CA ARG A 509 10.61 29.06 -16.05
C ARG A 509 11.14 27.63 -16.02
N SER A 510 10.79 26.81 -17.01
CA SER A 510 11.24 25.42 -17.08
C SER A 510 12.76 25.30 -17.17
N GLU A 511 13.41 26.11 -18.03
CA GLU A 511 14.87 26.13 -18.16
C GLU A 511 15.54 26.60 -16.87
N SER A 512 14.99 27.63 -16.20
CA SER A 512 15.52 28.12 -14.92
C SER A 512 15.45 27.07 -13.80
N VAL A 513 14.50 26.14 -13.89
CA VAL A 513 14.30 25.06 -12.92
C VAL A 513 15.01 23.76 -13.36
N GLY A 514 15.70 23.74 -14.50
CA GLY A 514 16.46 22.58 -14.97
C GLY A 514 15.62 21.52 -15.72
N TYR A 515 14.41 21.88 -16.15
CA TYR A 515 13.55 21.04 -16.98
C TYR A 515 13.47 21.56 -18.42
N LYS A 516 13.16 20.63 -19.32
CA LYS A 516 12.84 20.94 -20.72
C LYS A 516 11.42 20.53 -21.03
N ILE A 517 10.63 21.44 -21.58
CA ILE A 517 9.30 21.13 -22.11
C ILE A 517 9.47 20.56 -23.53
N ASN A 518 9.00 19.34 -23.74
CA ASN A 518 9.12 18.65 -25.02
C ASN A 518 7.97 19.01 -25.96
N LYS A 519 6.74 19.04 -25.45
CA LYS A 519 5.55 19.44 -26.21
C LYS A 519 4.39 19.81 -25.27
N VAL A 520 3.54 20.70 -25.73
CA VAL A 520 2.23 20.98 -25.12
C VAL A 520 1.15 20.57 -26.10
N VAL A 521 0.15 19.84 -25.63
CA VAL A 521 -0.95 19.32 -26.44
C VAL A 521 -2.26 19.91 -25.93
N PHE A 522 -2.91 20.68 -26.78
CA PHE A 522 -4.26 21.16 -26.60
C PHE A 522 -5.25 20.03 -26.85
N ARG A 523 -5.97 19.61 -25.80
CA ARG A 523 -6.93 18.51 -25.86
C ARG A 523 -8.35 18.98 -26.16
N GLY A 524 -8.62 20.27 -26.01
CA GLY A 524 -9.93 20.87 -26.20
C GLY A 524 -10.25 21.90 -25.13
N TYR A 525 -11.47 22.42 -25.19
CA TYR A 525 -11.99 23.42 -24.26
C TYR A 525 -13.36 22.98 -23.73
N LEU A 526 -13.78 23.57 -22.62
CA LEU A 526 -15.16 23.56 -22.16
C LEU A 526 -15.62 25.01 -22.03
N ALA A 527 -16.68 25.37 -22.73
CA ALA A 527 -17.38 26.63 -22.53
C ALA A 527 -18.59 26.39 -21.62
N THR A 528 -19.23 27.47 -21.16
CA THR A 528 -20.54 27.36 -20.49
C THR A 528 -21.58 26.78 -21.44
N ASP A 529 -22.50 25.95 -20.95
CA ASP A 529 -23.53 25.27 -21.78
C ASP A 529 -24.28 26.23 -22.71
N LYS A 530 -24.58 27.44 -22.23
CA LYS A 530 -25.24 28.48 -23.03
C LYS A 530 -24.41 28.93 -24.24
N LEU A 531 -23.10 29.16 -24.05
CA LEU A 531 -22.20 29.58 -25.12
C LEU A 531 -21.95 28.44 -26.12
N GLN A 532 -21.87 27.21 -25.62
CA GLN A 532 -21.74 26.03 -26.47
C GLN A 532 -22.99 25.85 -27.35
N HIS A 533 -24.19 25.93 -26.77
CA HIS A 533 -25.44 25.90 -27.54
C HIS A 533 -25.55 27.03 -28.56
N MET A 534 -25.18 28.26 -28.19
CA MET A 534 -25.18 29.39 -29.13
C MET A 534 -24.25 29.14 -30.33
N ASN A 535 -23.07 28.58 -30.08
CA ASN A 535 -22.13 28.23 -31.14
C ASN A 535 -22.65 27.10 -32.03
N ASP A 536 -23.19 26.03 -31.43
CA ASP A 536 -23.74 24.89 -32.16
C ASP A 536 -24.92 25.32 -33.05
N SER A 537 -25.82 26.16 -32.54
CA SER A 537 -26.93 26.73 -33.32
C SER A 537 -26.45 27.68 -34.43
N ALA A 538 -25.37 28.44 -34.21
CA ALA A 538 -24.77 29.29 -35.23
C ALA A 538 -24.13 28.46 -36.36
N ILE A 539 -23.44 27.37 -36.02
CA ILE A 539 -22.87 26.42 -36.98
C ILE A 539 -23.98 25.75 -37.79
N GLU A 540 -25.06 25.30 -37.14
CA GLU A 540 -26.23 24.70 -37.80
C GLU A 540 -26.89 25.69 -38.77
N SER A 541 -27.10 26.94 -38.33
CA SER A 541 -27.70 27.98 -39.17
C SER A 541 -26.81 28.31 -40.38
N ARG A 542 -25.50 28.42 -40.19
CA ARG A 542 -24.55 28.74 -41.27
C ARG A 542 -24.40 27.59 -42.27
N THR A 543 -24.40 26.35 -41.80
CA THR A 543 -24.36 25.16 -42.66
C THR A 543 -25.66 25.00 -43.44
N LYS A 544 -26.81 25.25 -42.80
CA LYS A 544 -28.11 25.28 -43.45
C LYS A 544 -28.16 26.31 -44.57
N LEU A 545 -27.77 27.56 -44.31
CA LEU A 545 -27.74 28.62 -45.32
C LEU A 545 -26.80 28.30 -46.48
N ARG A 546 -25.66 27.66 -46.20
CA ARG A 546 -24.72 27.22 -47.24
C ARG A 546 -25.30 26.12 -48.12
N LEU A 547 -26.00 25.15 -47.52
CA LEU A 547 -26.70 24.10 -48.26
C LEU A 547 -27.85 24.70 -49.09
N GLU A 548 -28.60 25.65 -48.55
CA GLU A 548 -29.66 26.36 -49.25
C GLU A 548 -29.11 27.12 -50.47
N ASP A 549 -28.06 27.93 -50.32
CA ASP A 549 -27.38 28.63 -51.44
C ASP A 549 -26.86 27.63 -52.49
N GLU A 550 -26.27 26.51 -52.06
CA GLU A 550 -25.77 25.50 -52.98
C GLU A 550 -26.90 24.78 -53.73
N THR A 551 -28.03 24.51 -53.06
CA THR A 551 -29.23 23.97 -53.71
C THR A 551 -29.86 24.95 -54.68
N GLU A 552 -29.96 26.24 -54.33
CA GLU A 552 -30.48 27.28 -55.21
C GLU A 552 -29.62 27.42 -56.47
N ARG A 553 -28.28 27.42 -56.32
CA ARG A 553 -27.37 27.43 -57.48
C ARG A 553 -27.54 26.21 -58.37
N GLN A 554 -27.69 25.01 -57.79
CA GLN A 554 -27.94 23.80 -58.56
C GLN A 554 -29.28 23.85 -59.30
N LEU A 555 -30.32 24.37 -58.67
CA LEU A 555 -31.63 24.57 -59.30
C LEU A 555 -31.53 25.55 -60.47
N GLN A 556 -30.83 26.68 -60.27
CA GLN A 556 -30.63 27.69 -61.31
C GLN A 556 -29.85 27.12 -62.50
N LEU A 557 -28.76 26.39 -62.26
CA LEU A 557 -28.01 25.69 -63.32
C LEU A 557 -28.89 24.70 -64.09
N LEU A 558 -29.76 23.97 -63.39
CA LEU A 558 -30.67 23.01 -64.00
C LEU A 558 -31.76 23.70 -64.82
N GLU A 559 -32.27 24.86 -64.37
CA GLU A 559 -33.19 25.70 -65.14
C GLU A 559 -32.53 26.25 -66.41
N ASP A 560 -31.32 26.79 -66.30
CA ASP A 560 -30.55 27.29 -67.44
C ASP A 560 -30.32 26.19 -68.48
N MET A 561 -29.92 24.98 -68.03
CA MET A 561 -29.79 23.82 -68.91
C MET A 561 -31.10 23.43 -69.58
N LYS A 562 -32.23 23.45 -68.84
CA LYS A 562 -33.55 23.15 -69.42
C LYS A 562 -33.93 24.19 -70.48
N LEU A 563 -33.67 25.46 -70.20
CA LEU A 563 -33.98 26.56 -71.10
C LEU A 563 -33.15 26.49 -72.38
N GLU A 564 -31.86 26.17 -72.26
CA GLU A 564 -30.96 25.91 -73.39
C GLU A 564 -31.46 24.74 -74.25
N LYS A 565 -31.83 23.61 -73.63
CA LYS A 565 -32.39 22.46 -74.38
C LYS A 565 -33.73 22.78 -75.05
N ARG A 566 -34.57 23.61 -74.44
CA ARG A 566 -35.81 24.10 -75.07
C ARG A 566 -35.51 25.01 -76.26
N TYR A 567 -34.54 25.92 -76.12
CA TYR A 567 -34.09 26.79 -77.21
C TYR A 567 -33.56 25.97 -78.38
N ASP A 568 -32.69 24.99 -78.12
CA ASP A 568 -32.16 24.07 -79.13
C ASP A 568 -33.27 23.31 -79.88
N ARG A 569 -34.27 22.80 -79.15
CA ARG A 569 -35.41 22.11 -79.75
C ARG A 569 -36.22 23.05 -80.64
N SER A 570 -36.50 24.27 -80.17
CA SER A 570 -37.23 25.28 -80.95
C SER A 570 -36.47 25.70 -82.21
N GLN A 571 -35.15 25.85 -82.14
CA GLN A 571 -34.32 26.14 -83.32
C GLN A 571 -34.36 25.00 -84.34
N LYS A 572 -34.30 23.74 -83.89
CA LYS A 572 -34.45 22.57 -84.77
C LYS A 572 -35.83 22.50 -85.41
N GLU A 573 -36.89 22.77 -84.66
CA GLU A 573 -38.27 22.82 -85.17
C GLU A 573 -38.41 23.90 -86.24
N ARG A 574 -37.96 25.13 -85.97
CA ARG A 574 -37.97 26.23 -86.96
C ARG A 574 -37.19 25.88 -88.23
N LYS A 575 -36.04 25.22 -88.09
CA LYS A 575 -35.25 24.78 -89.24
C LYS A 575 -36.01 23.74 -90.07
N MET A 576 -36.64 22.77 -89.42
CA MET A 576 -37.48 21.76 -90.08
C MET A 576 -38.68 22.41 -90.77
N GLU A 577 -39.36 23.35 -90.12
CA GLU A 577 -40.46 24.12 -90.74
C GLU A 577 -39.99 24.88 -91.97
N MET A 578 -38.86 25.60 -91.90
CA MET A 578 -38.28 26.27 -93.07
C MET A 578 -37.95 25.30 -94.20
N GLU A 579 -37.37 24.13 -93.89
CA GLU A 579 -37.06 23.09 -94.88
C GLU A 579 -38.34 22.53 -95.53
N THR A 580 -39.40 22.28 -94.75
CA THR A 580 -40.71 21.84 -95.30
C THR A 580 -41.37 22.90 -96.18
N ILE A 581 -41.31 24.17 -95.80
CA ILE A 581 -41.81 25.29 -96.60
C ILE A 581 -40.99 25.42 -97.90
N ALA A 582 -39.67 25.29 -97.84
CA ALA A 582 -38.82 25.33 -99.02
C ALA A 582 -39.13 24.19 -99.99
N HIS A 583 -39.26 22.95 -99.49
CA HIS A 583 -39.60 21.78 -100.30
C HIS A 583 -40.99 21.90 -100.94
N THR A 584 -41.99 22.40 -100.21
CA THR A 584 -43.34 22.62 -100.76
C THR A 584 -43.35 23.71 -101.83
N LEU A 585 -42.58 24.80 -101.64
CA LEU A 585 -42.41 25.84 -102.65
C LEU A 585 -41.70 25.31 -103.92
N GLU A 586 -40.72 24.43 -103.75
CA GLU A 586 -39.99 23.81 -104.86
C GLU A 586 -40.88 22.85 -105.66
N LEU A 587 -41.68 22.02 -105.00
CA LEU A 587 -42.72 21.21 -105.64
C LEU A 587 -43.73 22.07 -106.40
N ALA A 588 -44.16 23.21 -105.83
CA ALA A 588 -45.06 24.14 -106.50
C ALA A 588 -44.41 24.78 -107.74
N LYS A 589 -43.12 25.15 -107.67
CA LYS A 589 -42.36 25.63 -108.83
C LYS A 589 -42.27 24.59 -109.93
N GLN A 590 -41.91 23.34 -109.59
CA GLN A 590 -41.82 22.24 -110.56
C GLN A 590 -43.17 21.97 -111.25
N LYS A 591 -44.28 21.98 -110.49
CA LYS A 591 -45.64 21.88 -111.04
C LYS A 591 -45.96 23.04 -111.97
N HIS A 592 -45.61 24.27 -111.59
CA HIS A 592 -45.85 25.45 -112.41
C HIS A 592 -45.05 25.42 -113.72
N THR A 593 -43.78 25.00 -113.67
CA THR A 593 -42.94 24.85 -114.87
C THR A 593 -43.46 23.76 -115.80
N ALA A 594 -43.94 22.63 -115.26
CA ALA A 594 -44.56 21.58 -116.07
C ALA A 594 -45.83 22.09 -116.77
N HIS A 595 -46.66 22.87 -116.06
CA HIS A 595 -47.86 23.46 -116.64
C HIS A 595 -47.55 24.49 -117.73
N LEU A 596 -46.49 25.31 -117.57
CA LEU A 596 -46.05 26.24 -118.62
C LEU A 596 -45.58 25.50 -119.87
N LEU A 597 -44.83 24.41 -119.72
CA LEU A 597 -44.37 23.58 -120.84
C LEU A 597 -45.53 22.92 -121.59
N GLU A 598 -46.53 22.44 -120.85
CA GLU A 598 -47.76 21.88 -121.43
C GLU A 598 -48.50 22.94 -122.26
N LYS A 599 -48.67 24.15 -121.70
CA LYS A 599 -49.30 25.27 -122.40
C LYS A 599 -48.50 25.78 -123.61
N GLU A 600 -47.16 25.76 -123.54
CA GLU A 600 -46.31 26.05 -124.69
C GLU A 600 -46.44 25.00 -125.80
N ALA A 601 -46.59 23.72 -125.43
CA ALA A 601 -46.84 22.65 -126.39
C ALA A 601 -48.21 22.82 -127.07
N GLU A 602 -49.26 23.12 -126.31
CA GLU A 602 -50.59 23.44 -126.85
C GLU A 602 -50.55 24.62 -127.83
N ASN A 603 -49.94 25.74 -127.42
CA ASN A 603 -49.78 26.91 -128.28
C ASN A 603 -48.97 26.62 -129.55
N ARG A 604 -48.00 25.70 -129.49
CA ARG A 604 -47.18 25.30 -130.64
C ARG A 604 -48.02 24.50 -131.64
N VAL A 605 -48.79 23.53 -131.15
CA VAL A 605 -49.74 22.76 -131.97
C VAL A 605 -50.77 23.69 -132.62
N GLU A 606 -51.26 24.69 -131.88
CA GLU A 606 -52.23 25.66 -132.40
C GLU A 606 -51.62 26.59 -133.46
N ARG A 607 -50.35 27.00 -133.31
CA ARG A 607 -49.62 27.74 -134.37
C ARG A 607 -49.39 26.90 -135.60
N GLU A 608 -48.94 25.64 -135.45
CA GLU A 608 -48.76 24.72 -136.58
C GLU A 608 -50.09 24.49 -137.33
N HIS A 609 -51.21 24.40 -136.60
CA HIS A 609 -52.54 24.32 -137.21
C HIS A 609 -52.90 25.59 -137.99
N GLN A 610 -52.63 26.79 -137.44
CA GLN A 610 -52.87 28.05 -138.15
C GLN A 610 -51.96 28.21 -139.37
N GLU A 611 -50.69 27.81 -139.29
CA GLU A 611 -49.78 27.84 -140.43
C GLU A 611 -50.26 26.92 -141.56
N LEU A 612 -50.77 25.73 -141.24
CA LEU A 612 -51.37 24.82 -142.22
C LEU A 612 -52.59 25.44 -142.90
N LEU A 613 -53.51 26.03 -142.13
CA LEU A 613 -54.68 26.73 -142.68
C LEU A 613 -54.27 27.89 -143.59
N HIS A 614 -53.30 28.70 -143.17
CA HIS A 614 -52.83 29.84 -143.96
C HIS A 614 -52.11 29.38 -145.24
N ASN A 615 -51.38 28.27 -145.20
CA ASN A 615 -50.73 27.71 -146.38
C ASN A 615 -51.76 27.15 -147.38
N ASP A 616 -52.86 26.59 -146.90
CA ASP A 616 -53.99 26.16 -147.74
C ASP A 616 -54.77 27.36 -148.31
N GLU A 617 -54.93 28.46 -147.56
CA GLU A 617 -55.43 29.74 -148.10
C GLU A 617 -54.52 30.28 -149.20
N VAL A 618 -53.19 30.28 -149.01
CA VAL A 618 -52.23 30.71 -150.04
C VAL A 618 -52.34 29.83 -151.29
N LYS A 619 -52.49 28.51 -151.17
CA LYS A 619 -52.76 27.61 -152.31
C LYS A 619 -54.09 27.92 -152.99
N PHE A 620 -55.14 28.23 -152.23
CA PHE A 620 -56.44 28.63 -152.76
C PHE A 620 -56.34 29.92 -153.58
N TYR A 621 -55.63 30.94 -153.06
CA TYR A 621 -55.38 32.18 -153.80
C TYR A 621 -54.46 31.98 -155.03
N GLN A 622 -53.49 31.07 -154.98
CA GLN A 622 -52.66 30.71 -156.13
C GLN A 622 -53.45 29.99 -157.24
N ASN A 623 -54.40 29.11 -156.87
CA ASN A 623 -55.32 28.45 -157.81
C ASN A 623 -56.30 29.44 -158.45
N LEU A 624 -56.79 30.44 -157.71
CA LEU A 624 -57.63 31.50 -158.26
C LEU A 624 -56.87 32.38 -159.26
N LYS A 625 -55.57 32.65 -159.02
CA LYS A 625 -54.71 33.41 -159.94
C LYS A 625 -54.46 32.67 -161.27
N THR A 626 -54.40 31.34 -161.25
CA THR A 626 -54.25 30.53 -162.48
C THR A 626 -55.53 30.47 -163.32
N MET A 627 -56.70 30.73 -162.71
CA MET A 627 -58.00 30.76 -163.41
C MET A 627 -58.38 32.13 -164.01
N GLN A 628 -57.48 33.12 -164.04
CA GLN A 628 -57.72 34.46 -164.63
C GLN A 628 -58.99 35.18 -164.09
N VAL A 629 -59.32 34.96 -162.81
CA VAL A 629 -60.43 35.65 -162.14
C VAL A 629 -59.95 36.98 -161.54
N ASP A 630 -60.68 38.08 -161.77
CA ASP A 630 -60.39 39.40 -161.22
C ASP A 630 -60.59 39.44 -159.69
N LEU A 631 -59.48 39.36 -158.96
CA LEU A 631 -59.40 39.28 -157.49
C LEU A 631 -60.00 40.50 -156.76
N THR A 632 -60.21 41.62 -157.46
CA THR A 632 -60.70 42.87 -156.86
C THR A 632 -62.20 42.81 -156.53
N GLN A 633 -63.01 42.06 -157.28
CA GLN A 633 -64.46 41.98 -157.04
C GLN A 633 -64.86 41.02 -155.91
N ILE A 634 -64.07 39.98 -155.62
CA ILE A 634 -64.38 39.00 -154.56
C ILE A 634 -64.06 39.57 -153.17
N ILE A 635 -62.95 40.30 -153.03
CA ILE A 635 -62.53 40.88 -151.73
C ILE A 635 -63.51 41.98 -151.28
N VAL A 636 -64.14 42.70 -152.22
CA VAL A 636 -65.18 43.70 -151.92
C VAL A 636 -66.53 43.04 -151.59
N ALA A 637 -66.77 41.81 -152.03
CA ALA A 637 -68.00 41.06 -151.72
C ALA A 637 -67.97 40.34 -150.36
N GLN A 638 -66.79 39.95 -149.85
CA GLN A 638 -66.63 39.23 -148.58
C GLN A 638 -66.68 40.12 -147.32
N ASN A 639 -66.48 41.44 -147.43
CA ASN A 639 -66.59 42.38 -146.31
C ASN A 639 -67.94 43.11 -146.29
N ARG A 640 -69.04 42.36 -146.11
CA ARG A 640 -70.36 42.91 -145.80
C ARG A 640 -70.88 42.37 -144.46
N ASN A 641 -70.46 43.00 -143.36
CA ASN A 641 -71.36 43.51 -142.32
C ASN A 641 -70.60 44.26 -141.22
N PRO A 642 -71.19 45.36 -140.69
CA PRO A 642 -70.70 46.11 -139.54
C PRO A 642 -71.09 45.43 -138.21
N ASP A 643 -70.63 45.99 -137.10
CA ASP A 643 -70.94 45.66 -135.69
C ASP A 643 -69.94 44.76 -134.95
N LYS A 644 -69.08 45.43 -134.17
CA LYS A 644 -69.13 45.32 -132.70
C LYS A 644 -68.35 46.47 -132.06
N LEU A 645 -69.11 47.35 -131.39
CA LEU A 645 -68.59 48.22 -130.34
C LEU A 645 -67.76 47.37 -129.36
N ILE A 646 -66.56 47.82 -129.01
CA ILE A 646 -65.96 47.46 -127.73
C ILE A 646 -66.16 48.65 -126.81
N GLN A 647 -67.12 48.43 -125.93
CA GLN A 647 -67.53 49.25 -124.81
C GLN A 647 -66.40 49.24 -123.78
N ILE A 648 -65.92 50.42 -123.39
CA ILE A 648 -65.09 50.59 -122.20
C ILE A 648 -66.01 50.34 -121.01
N VAL A 649 -65.77 49.26 -120.27
CA VAL A 649 -66.40 49.02 -118.97
C VAL A 649 -65.33 49.17 -117.90
N ASP A 650 -65.43 50.31 -117.20
CA ASP A 650 -64.93 50.52 -115.86
C ASP A 650 -65.97 49.92 -114.91
N ASP A 651 -65.61 48.91 -114.12
CA ASP A 651 -66.47 48.34 -113.10
C ASP A 651 -65.79 48.50 -111.73
N GLY A 652 -66.08 49.64 -111.12
CA GLY A 652 -65.98 49.83 -109.69
C GLY A 652 -67.23 49.33 -108.96
N ASN A 653 -67.01 48.82 -107.75
CA ASN A 653 -67.96 48.69 -106.63
C ASN A 653 -69.10 47.66 -106.74
N GLN A 654 -69.12 46.73 -105.78
CA GLN A 654 -70.12 46.69 -104.69
C GLN A 654 -69.63 45.73 -103.57
N LYS A 655 -69.39 46.23 -102.36
CA LYS A 655 -70.33 46.21 -101.21
C LYS A 655 -70.87 44.81 -100.88
N ASN A 656 -70.51 44.27 -99.71
CA ASN A 656 -71.35 44.39 -98.51
C ASN A 656 -70.81 43.57 -97.32
N LYS A 657 -70.85 44.22 -96.15
CA LYS A 657 -71.42 43.77 -94.85
C LYS A 657 -71.09 42.32 -94.44
N GLY A 658 -70.40 42.05 -93.34
CA GLY A 658 -70.65 42.58 -92.00
C GLY A 658 -71.78 41.79 -91.34
N ILE A 659 -71.45 41.04 -90.28
CA ILE A 659 -72.25 40.61 -89.10
C ILE A 659 -71.25 39.85 -88.19
N ARG A 660 -70.81 40.40 -87.04
CA ARG A 660 -71.42 40.35 -85.69
C ARG A 660 -71.33 38.94 -85.05
N SER A 661 -70.48 38.79 -84.03
CA SER A 661 -70.83 38.68 -82.58
C SER A 661 -71.48 37.32 -82.26
N GLU A 662 -71.04 36.49 -81.33
CA GLU A 662 -70.72 36.74 -79.92
C GLU A 662 -70.23 35.41 -79.27
N ASN A 663 -69.36 35.53 -78.27
CA ASN A 663 -69.23 34.75 -77.01
C ASN A 663 -69.33 33.21 -76.96
N ILE A 664 -68.33 32.60 -76.29
CA ILE A 664 -68.37 31.72 -75.09
C ILE A 664 -66.91 31.28 -74.82
N GLN A 665 -66.18 31.89 -73.88
CA GLN A 665 -65.98 31.54 -72.45
C GLN A 665 -65.05 30.34 -72.14
N PHE A 666 -63.99 30.62 -71.35
CA PHE A 666 -63.14 29.75 -70.50
C PHE A 666 -62.27 28.69 -71.22
N VAL A 667 -60.99 28.47 -70.90
CA VAL A 667 -60.33 28.24 -69.59
C VAL A 667 -58.83 28.59 -69.69
N GLU A 668 -58.27 29.13 -68.59
CA GLU A 668 -56.83 29.23 -68.32
C GLU A 668 -56.14 27.85 -68.30
N HIS A 669 -55.06 27.67 -69.05
CA HIS A 669 -53.79 27.15 -68.54
C HIS A 669 -52.74 27.03 -69.66
N LEU A 670 -51.63 27.74 -69.42
CA LEU A 670 -50.23 27.52 -69.86
C LEU A 670 -49.92 27.27 -71.35
#